data_AF-A0A4R2RAL0-F1
#
_entry.id   AF-A0A4R2RAL0-F1
#
_cell.length_a   1.000
_cell.length_b   1.000
_cell.length_c   1.000
_cell.angle_alpha   90.00
_cell.angle_beta   90.00
_cell.angle_gamma   90.00
#
_symmetry.space_group_name_H-M   'P 1'
#
loop_
_entity.id
_entity.type
_entity.pdbx_description
1 polymer ?
#
loop_
_entity_poly.entity_id
_entity_poly.type
_entity_poly.pdbx_seq_one_letter_code
_entity_poly.pdbx_strand_id
1 'polypeptide(L)'
;MLPPRIDERTLQDLVARMKEMVPYYTPEWRFSPSDPDAGAALFYMFAEMYLQNVERLNRVPMKNLIAFLNLTGLAQLPASPATGYVTFTLSTGTPQPVLIPTGTALLAAAADGGDAIPFETAAPLLVTPARLVETWLTSTEQDRILRLTPSPEQPALLYDFSGGENLQSHSLYLGHRDLFTATQPAVIELDFYHSAARNLEKSYGEKLADPAALEWSYYGELGWEPFDVVSAKGNRLLLTKNKVRSIVLHELHGIENRWIRCRLKPQMLDKVTSAEQPLLIDALHVKTNYLDANREGGIAPELLFFNDIQVDPAACYPFGEHFAPFALFYVGSQEVFTKRDSVVTMTFRLQAVPHRLLPEEEQKIDWKMVMKESDFDKPKVHETSVLHVIWEYWNGNSWVRLFHHKEYEEIFYRPSEAGVDKVLQFTCPADMADTMVNGHQARWIRARVLQVENLYTNNPVYLSPKIENLRLQYSYFPDAGFPVESCLTQNNMEVADRTSQVWHGQTLFAPFAGLEGTYPAFYMGFDQAPRKGPIQMYFSMKGQPVSRSSELPLIEWEYLRYGPAGPEWAPLKTIDETLGFTRSGTVQFAGPTDFVKSNRFQSELYWIRALNRDGQFERKARAHGPRPHLAGIHLNTTKVIQQESVRREVPKKVHVSDTEAHFHLENRPVFSEEVWVDETGRLNELDLNALLEQDATATEVIRDSGGNILQLWVRYSAVEHFDQSAADDRHYLLDRSSGVLRFGDGVHGKALPNNGPEPVMVHYKKIAGKRGNVEAGRITQLQQSIAFVQEVSNPEPAGGGSDIEPLKATLQRGPQTVRHCDRAITAQDYEWLARQAYHDIAKVKCLPGYNARMERENGCITLAVLGSGGENGRPFFPQLKRKVEEYLAERSANTIAMATRITVIEPVYLEISIFAQLAVTSMDQIVPAELMAVQKLNRFLDPYTGNYDGKGWEIGQQIHASVFYGLLKAVPGVNHVKKLSLTVHKVEDRTRTELTLEEAIRIQHGIVINGKHQIEMDLL
;
A
#
# COMPACT_ATOMS: atom_id res chain seq x y z
N MET A 1 -39.83 2.68 32.70
CA MET A 1 -40.65 2.84 33.92
C MET A 1 -42.10 2.63 33.54
N LEU A 2 -42.81 1.75 34.22
CA LEU A 2 -44.27 1.84 34.21
C LEU A 2 -44.64 3.04 35.11
N PRO A 3 -45.63 3.86 34.73
CA PRO A 3 -46.12 4.93 35.59
C PRO A 3 -46.57 4.33 36.93
N PRO A 4 -46.32 5.00 38.07
CA PRO A 4 -46.78 4.51 39.35
C PRO A 4 -48.30 4.37 39.34
N ARG A 5 -48.82 3.30 39.96
CA ARG A 5 -50.26 3.17 40.18
C ARG A 5 -50.63 4.08 41.35
N ILE A 6 -51.66 4.92 41.14
CA ILE A 6 -52.22 5.77 42.19
C ILE A 6 -53.03 4.93 43.17
N ASP A 7 -53.70 3.90 42.67
CA ASP A 7 -54.51 2.98 43.46
C ASP A 7 -54.23 1.53 43.06
N GLU A 8 -53.71 0.75 43.99
CA GLU A 8 -53.30 -0.64 43.79
C GLU A 8 -54.38 -1.65 44.18
N ARG A 9 -55.53 -1.19 44.71
CA ARG A 9 -56.60 -2.08 45.19
C ARG A 9 -57.13 -2.97 44.08
N THR A 10 -57.14 -4.26 44.37
CA THR A 10 -57.72 -5.32 43.55
C THR A 10 -59.13 -5.65 43.99
N LEU A 11 -59.83 -6.48 43.21
CA LEU A 11 -61.14 -7.01 43.61
C LEU A 11 -61.08 -7.73 44.97
N GLN A 12 -59.99 -8.45 45.24
CA GLN A 12 -59.80 -9.16 46.51
C GLN A 12 -59.69 -8.18 47.68
N ASP A 13 -59.00 -7.06 47.50
CA ASP A 13 -58.87 -6.02 48.53
C ASP A 13 -60.22 -5.36 48.83
N LEU A 14 -61.03 -5.12 47.80
CA LEU A 14 -62.38 -4.58 47.96
C LEU A 14 -63.29 -5.59 48.69
N VAL A 15 -63.22 -6.88 48.34
CA VAL A 15 -63.98 -7.95 49.00
C VAL A 15 -63.56 -8.10 50.46
N ALA A 16 -62.26 -8.06 50.76
CA ALA A 16 -61.74 -8.11 52.12
C ALA A 16 -62.24 -6.91 52.94
N ARG A 17 -62.18 -5.70 52.35
CA ARG A 17 -62.69 -4.50 53.00
C ARG A 17 -64.20 -4.55 53.25
N MET A 18 -64.96 -5.11 52.32
CA MET A 18 -66.40 -5.30 52.48
C MET A 18 -66.71 -6.25 53.63
N LYS A 19 -65.99 -7.38 53.76
CA LYS A 19 -66.11 -8.28 54.92
C LYS A 19 -65.86 -7.59 56.25
N GLU A 20 -64.88 -6.70 56.32
CA GLU A 20 -64.59 -5.92 57.53
C GLU A 20 -65.70 -4.93 57.87
N MET A 21 -66.36 -4.34 56.86
CA MET A 21 -67.36 -3.29 57.07
C MET A 21 -68.74 -3.83 57.39
N VAL A 22 -69.15 -4.97 56.80
CA VAL A 22 -70.50 -5.54 56.93
C VAL A 22 -70.98 -5.65 58.39
N PRO A 23 -70.19 -6.14 59.37
CA PRO A 23 -70.62 -6.24 60.77
C PRO A 23 -71.01 -4.91 61.43
N TYR A 24 -70.52 -3.77 60.94
CA TYR A 24 -70.72 -2.45 61.54
C TYR A 24 -71.88 -1.67 60.90
N TYR A 25 -72.14 -1.90 59.61
CA TYR A 25 -73.14 -1.14 58.85
C TYR A 25 -74.42 -1.93 58.58
N THR A 26 -74.31 -3.26 58.43
CA THR A 26 -75.41 -4.16 58.09
C THR A 26 -75.23 -5.51 58.81
N PRO A 27 -75.27 -5.55 60.15
CA PRO A 27 -75.00 -6.76 60.93
C PRO A 27 -75.96 -7.93 60.63
N GLU A 28 -77.15 -7.63 60.11
CA GLU A 28 -78.14 -8.62 59.66
C GLU A 28 -77.75 -9.33 58.35
N TRP A 29 -76.86 -8.75 57.56
CA TRP A 29 -76.43 -9.30 56.27
C TRP A 29 -75.23 -10.24 56.43
N ARG A 30 -75.39 -11.50 56.01
CA ARG A 30 -74.33 -12.51 56.06
C ARG A 30 -73.57 -12.55 54.73
N PHE A 31 -72.71 -11.56 54.49
CA PHE A 31 -71.90 -11.50 53.27
C PHE A 31 -70.98 -12.72 53.12
N SER A 32 -71.17 -13.50 52.05
CA SER A 32 -70.39 -14.69 51.70
C SER A 32 -69.89 -14.63 50.25
N PRO A 33 -68.57 -14.53 50.00
CA PRO A 33 -68.02 -14.54 48.63
C PRO A 33 -68.18 -15.86 47.88
N SER A 34 -68.27 -16.98 48.60
CA SER A 34 -68.37 -18.33 48.01
C SER A 34 -69.82 -18.76 47.74
N ASP A 35 -70.79 -18.05 48.31
CA ASP A 35 -72.22 -18.28 48.12
C ASP A 35 -72.93 -16.91 48.04
N PRO A 36 -72.83 -16.22 46.87
CA PRO A 36 -73.25 -14.84 46.75
C PRO A 36 -74.77 -14.70 46.70
N ASP A 37 -75.32 -13.91 47.61
CA ASP A 37 -76.71 -13.47 47.56
C ASP A 37 -76.90 -12.23 46.66
N ALA A 38 -78.13 -11.71 46.56
CA ALA A 38 -78.42 -10.53 45.75
C ALA A 38 -77.63 -9.28 46.20
N GLY A 39 -77.37 -9.13 47.51
CA GLY A 39 -76.54 -8.06 48.05
C GLY A 39 -75.08 -8.20 47.62
N ALA A 40 -74.55 -9.42 47.62
CA ALA A 40 -73.19 -9.71 47.18
C ALA A 40 -73.04 -9.45 45.68
N ALA A 41 -74.04 -9.83 44.86
CA ALA A 41 -74.08 -9.54 43.43
C ALA A 41 -74.06 -8.03 43.14
N LEU A 42 -74.84 -7.23 43.89
CA LEU A 42 -74.82 -5.76 43.79
C LEU A 42 -73.44 -5.19 44.16
N PHE A 43 -72.82 -5.71 45.23
CA PHE A 43 -71.47 -5.33 45.61
C PHE A 43 -70.44 -5.67 44.52
N TYR A 44 -70.50 -6.87 43.93
CA TYR A 44 -69.58 -7.25 42.86
C TYR A 44 -69.72 -6.37 41.62
N MET A 45 -70.96 -6.05 41.20
CA MET A 45 -71.18 -5.08 40.12
C MET A 45 -70.62 -3.70 40.45
N PHE A 46 -70.82 -3.22 41.68
CA PHE A 46 -70.21 -1.98 42.15
C PHE A 46 -68.68 -2.08 42.13
N ALA A 47 -68.09 -3.18 42.61
CA ALA A 47 -66.66 -3.37 42.68
C ALA A 47 -66.03 -3.39 41.27
N GLU A 48 -66.68 -4.01 40.29
CA GLU A 48 -66.25 -3.95 38.89
C GLU A 48 -66.31 -2.52 38.32
N MET A 49 -67.43 -1.81 38.54
CA MET A 49 -67.56 -0.40 38.12
C MET A 49 -66.51 0.49 38.80
N TYR A 50 -66.23 0.24 40.08
CA TYR A 50 -65.20 0.95 40.84
C TYR A 50 -63.81 0.66 40.29
N LEU A 51 -63.50 -0.60 39.98
CA LEU A 51 -62.22 -1.00 39.39
C LEU A 51 -61.99 -0.35 38.01
N GLN A 52 -63.04 -0.13 37.20
CA GLN A 52 -62.90 0.65 35.96
C GLN A 52 -62.48 2.11 36.24
N ASN A 53 -62.97 2.72 37.32
CA ASN A 53 -62.52 4.05 37.74
C ASN A 53 -61.08 4.02 38.25
N VAL A 54 -60.69 2.98 38.99
CA VAL A 54 -59.30 2.74 39.42
C VAL A 54 -58.36 2.62 38.20
N GLU A 55 -58.76 1.87 37.16
CA GLU A 55 -58.01 1.76 35.91
C GLU A 55 -57.84 3.12 35.22
N ARG A 56 -58.91 3.92 35.14
CA ARG A 56 -58.86 5.28 34.57
C ARG A 56 -57.95 6.20 35.38
N LEU A 57 -58.04 6.15 36.70
CA LEU A 57 -57.19 6.92 37.62
C LEU A 57 -55.71 6.55 37.43
N ASN A 58 -55.41 5.25 37.31
CA ASN A 58 -54.06 4.76 37.08
C ASN A 58 -53.47 5.13 35.70
N ARG A 59 -54.28 5.64 34.75
CA ARG A 59 -53.79 6.22 33.49
C ARG A 59 -53.36 7.69 33.61
N VAL A 60 -53.78 8.40 34.68
CA VAL A 60 -53.51 9.84 34.86
C VAL A 60 -52.00 10.15 34.94
N PRO A 61 -51.15 9.39 35.66
CA PRO A 61 -49.72 9.70 35.71
C PRO A 61 -49.03 9.65 34.35
N MET A 62 -49.42 8.71 33.48
CA MET A 62 -48.91 8.65 32.10
C MET A 62 -49.35 9.86 31.28
N LYS A 63 -50.62 10.25 31.40
CA LYS A 63 -51.15 11.46 30.72
C LYS A 63 -50.41 12.72 31.17
N ASN A 64 -50.15 12.85 32.48
CA ASN A 64 -49.39 13.98 33.04
C ASN A 64 -47.94 13.98 32.57
N LEU A 65 -47.29 12.81 32.50
CA LEU A 65 -45.94 12.69 31.96
C LEU A 65 -45.90 13.15 30.49
N ILE A 66 -46.81 12.68 29.65
CA ILE A 66 -46.89 13.10 28.24
C ILE A 66 -47.11 14.61 28.14
N ALA A 67 -48.04 15.17 28.93
CA ALA A 67 -48.28 16.62 28.94
C ALA A 67 -47.04 17.40 29.34
N PHE A 68 -46.30 16.96 30.36
CA PHE A 68 -45.04 17.57 30.78
C PHE A 68 -43.97 17.50 29.67
N LEU A 69 -43.80 16.34 29.04
CA LEU A 69 -42.82 16.18 27.95
C LEU A 69 -43.16 17.04 26.73
N ASN A 70 -44.45 17.19 26.40
CA ASN A 70 -44.91 18.10 25.36
C ASN A 70 -44.56 19.56 25.68
N LEU A 71 -44.73 19.98 26.95
CA LEU A 71 -44.32 21.33 27.38
C LEU A 71 -42.81 21.56 27.27
N THR A 72 -41.98 20.51 27.37
CA THR A 72 -40.53 20.60 27.17
C THR A 72 -40.12 20.63 25.69
N GLY A 73 -41.07 20.56 24.75
CA GLY A 73 -40.76 20.47 23.32
C GLY A 73 -40.15 19.13 22.91
N LEU A 74 -40.43 18.05 23.65
CA LEU A 74 -39.88 16.74 23.33
C LEU A 74 -40.53 16.17 22.06
N ALA A 75 -39.79 16.18 20.95
CA ALA A 75 -40.16 15.49 19.72
C ALA A 75 -39.45 14.13 19.58
N GLN A 76 -39.98 13.23 18.74
CA GLN A 76 -39.26 12.03 18.31
C GLN A 76 -38.00 12.45 17.53
N LEU A 77 -36.88 11.75 17.73
CA LEU A 77 -35.70 12.02 16.91
C LEU A 77 -36.02 11.66 15.45
N PRO A 78 -35.67 12.53 14.47
CA PRO A 78 -35.95 12.28 13.07
C PRO A 78 -35.12 11.08 12.57
N ALA A 79 -35.59 10.47 11.49
CA ALA A 79 -34.79 9.52 10.75
C ALA A 79 -33.49 10.19 10.24
N SER A 80 -32.41 9.43 10.11
CA SER A 80 -31.15 9.88 9.52
C SER A 80 -30.86 9.14 8.22
N PRO A 81 -30.20 9.79 7.24
CA PRO A 81 -29.80 9.16 6.00
C PRO A 81 -28.56 8.29 6.19
N ALA A 82 -28.43 7.23 5.38
CA ALA A 82 -27.16 6.55 5.22
C ALA A 82 -26.19 7.41 4.42
N THR A 83 -24.90 7.25 4.68
CA THR A 83 -23.82 7.93 3.96
C THR A 83 -22.76 6.93 3.56
N GLY A 84 -22.14 7.15 2.41
CA GLY A 84 -21.10 6.27 1.89
C GLY A 84 -20.24 7.02 0.88
N TYR A 85 -19.45 6.27 0.14
CA TYR A 85 -18.62 6.78 -0.94
C TYR A 85 -18.94 6.01 -2.22
N VAL A 86 -18.87 6.68 -3.36
CA VAL A 86 -19.01 6.06 -4.69
C VAL A 86 -17.87 6.47 -5.59
N THR A 87 -17.36 5.51 -6.34
CA THR A 87 -16.31 5.65 -7.34
C THR A 87 -16.94 5.69 -8.72
N PHE A 88 -16.56 6.69 -9.52
CA PHE A 88 -16.98 6.82 -10.90
C PHE A 88 -15.87 6.35 -11.85
N THR A 89 -16.23 5.51 -12.81
CA THR A 89 -15.32 5.02 -13.85
C THR A 89 -15.71 5.66 -15.18
N LEU A 90 -14.73 6.29 -15.86
CA LEU A 90 -14.93 6.82 -17.21
C LEU A 90 -14.81 5.73 -18.27
N SER A 91 -15.50 5.92 -19.38
CA SER A 91 -15.33 5.09 -20.58
C SER A 91 -13.90 5.17 -21.10
N THR A 92 -13.38 4.04 -21.58
CA THR A 92 -12.03 3.97 -22.18
C THR A 92 -11.90 4.99 -23.32
N GLY A 93 -10.80 5.75 -23.33
CA GLY A 93 -10.51 6.75 -24.36
C GLY A 93 -11.09 8.15 -24.09
N THR A 94 -11.75 8.38 -22.94
CA THR A 94 -12.25 9.71 -22.56
C THR A 94 -11.09 10.71 -22.39
N PRO A 95 -11.01 11.79 -23.21
CA PRO A 95 -9.83 12.64 -23.26
C PRO A 95 -9.82 13.76 -22.21
N GLN A 96 -10.98 14.09 -21.64
CA GLN A 96 -11.12 15.19 -20.69
C GLN A 96 -11.82 14.74 -19.41
N PRO A 97 -11.50 15.34 -18.26
CA PRO A 97 -12.22 15.09 -17.03
C PRO A 97 -13.71 15.45 -17.12
N VAL A 98 -14.57 14.68 -16.43
CA VAL A 98 -16.02 14.87 -16.41
C VAL A 98 -16.44 15.42 -15.05
N LEU A 99 -17.20 16.52 -15.05
CA LEU A 99 -17.76 17.09 -13.81
C LEU A 99 -19.00 16.30 -13.40
N ILE A 100 -19.00 15.82 -12.15
CA ILE A 100 -20.18 15.28 -11.48
C ILE A 100 -20.66 16.34 -10.48
N PRO A 101 -21.82 16.97 -10.71
CA PRO A 101 -22.37 17.96 -9.80
C PRO A 101 -22.79 17.33 -8.46
N THR A 102 -22.87 18.15 -7.42
CA THR A 102 -23.62 17.81 -6.19
C THR A 102 -25.08 17.53 -6.52
N GLY A 103 -25.69 16.57 -5.84
CA GLY A 103 -27.10 16.20 -6.07
C GLY A 103 -27.29 15.29 -7.29
N THR A 104 -26.22 14.73 -7.85
CA THR A 104 -26.32 13.72 -8.91
C THR A 104 -26.98 12.48 -8.33
N ALA A 105 -28.10 12.06 -8.91
CA ALA A 105 -28.91 10.97 -8.40
C ALA A 105 -28.41 9.59 -8.89
N LEU A 106 -28.28 8.68 -7.93
CA LEU A 106 -27.77 7.32 -8.06
C LEU A 106 -28.80 6.35 -7.46
N LEU A 107 -28.79 5.10 -7.91
CA LEU A 107 -29.69 4.06 -7.44
C LEU A 107 -28.90 2.88 -6.89
N ALA A 108 -29.29 2.45 -5.70
CA ALA A 108 -28.80 1.25 -5.05
C ALA A 108 -29.84 0.14 -5.13
N ALA A 109 -29.40 -1.09 -5.38
CA ALA A 109 -30.29 -2.23 -5.35
C ALA A 109 -30.65 -2.59 -3.89
N ALA A 110 -31.95 -2.68 -3.59
CA ALA A 110 -32.44 -2.98 -2.24
C ALA A 110 -32.06 -4.41 -1.80
N ALA A 111 -31.76 -4.60 -0.51
CA ALA A 111 -31.35 -5.89 0.03
C ALA A 111 -32.51 -6.91 0.10
N ASP A 112 -33.75 -6.42 0.22
CA ASP A 112 -34.98 -7.20 0.30
C ASP A 112 -35.63 -7.49 -1.06
N GLY A 113 -35.00 -7.06 -2.16
CA GLY A 113 -35.54 -7.19 -3.52
C GLY A 113 -36.67 -6.19 -3.83
N GLY A 114 -36.92 -5.20 -2.97
CA GLY A 114 -37.86 -4.11 -3.22
C GLY A 114 -37.33 -3.05 -4.19
N ASP A 115 -38.03 -1.90 -4.22
CA ASP A 115 -37.68 -0.78 -5.10
C ASP A 115 -36.25 -0.25 -4.85
N ALA A 116 -35.62 0.23 -5.93
CA ALA A 116 -34.29 0.81 -5.87
C ALA A 116 -34.25 2.01 -4.91
N ILE A 117 -33.13 2.14 -4.20
CA ILE A 117 -32.96 3.14 -3.14
C ILE A 117 -32.13 4.29 -3.68
N PRO A 118 -32.66 5.52 -3.72
CA PRO A 118 -31.96 6.66 -4.26
C PRO A 118 -30.89 7.20 -3.29
N PHE A 119 -29.77 7.60 -3.89
CA PHE A 119 -28.65 8.29 -3.27
C PHE A 119 -28.31 9.53 -4.10
N GLU A 120 -27.75 10.54 -3.46
CA GLU A 120 -27.27 11.74 -4.14
C GLU A 120 -25.82 12.04 -3.75
N THR A 121 -25.03 12.54 -4.70
CA THR A 121 -23.67 13.03 -4.42
C THR A 121 -23.72 14.21 -3.44
N ALA A 122 -22.91 14.15 -2.39
CA ALA A 122 -22.86 15.17 -1.33
C ALA A 122 -21.99 16.38 -1.69
N ALA A 123 -21.06 16.19 -2.62
CA ALA A 123 -20.12 17.20 -3.09
C ALA A 123 -19.89 17.02 -4.60
N PRO A 124 -19.46 18.06 -5.32
CA PRO A 124 -19.08 17.90 -6.71
C PRO A 124 -17.70 17.25 -6.79
N LEU A 125 -17.47 16.43 -7.80
CA LEU A 125 -16.13 15.94 -8.13
C LEU A 125 -15.84 16.08 -9.62
N LEU A 126 -14.56 16.24 -9.95
CA LEU A 126 -14.07 16.14 -11.31
C LEU A 126 -13.44 14.75 -11.49
N VAL A 127 -14.12 13.88 -12.25
CA VAL A 127 -13.68 12.53 -12.56
C VAL A 127 -12.56 12.63 -13.59
N THR A 128 -11.33 12.32 -13.20
CA THR A 128 -10.15 12.39 -14.07
C THR A 128 -9.99 11.10 -14.90
N PRO A 129 -9.52 11.19 -16.17
CA PRO A 129 -9.16 10.01 -16.96
C PRO A 129 -7.81 9.39 -16.55
N ALA A 130 -7.03 10.06 -15.70
CA ALA A 130 -5.79 9.51 -15.15
C ALA A 130 -6.07 8.22 -14.38
N ARG A 131 -5.21 7.21 -14.55
CA ARG A 131 -5.28 5.93 -13.86
C ARG A 131 -4.08 5.74 -12.97
N LEU A 132 -4.31 5.28 -11.74
CA LEU A 132 -3.25 4.84 -10.86
C LEU A 132 -2.67 3.54 -11.41
N VAL A 133 -1.40 3.53 -11.78
CA VAL A 133 -0.71 2.40 -12.40
C VAL A 133 0.08 1.61 -11.37
N GLU A 134 0.86 2.30 -10.54
CA GLU A 134 1.77 1.66 -9.60
C GLU A 134 1.89 2.46 -8.30
N THR A 135 2.16 1.73 -7.21
CA THR A 135 2.44 2.33 -5.90
C THR A 135 3.71 1.79 -5.28
N TRP A 136 4.51 2.68 -4.72
CA TRP A 136 5.84 2.36 -4.20
C TRP A 136 6.05 2.99 -2.82
N LEU A 137 6.87 2.35 -2.00
CA LEU A 137 7.29 2.86 -0.70
C LEU A 137 8.80 2.94 -0.68
N THR A 138 9.35 4.08 -0.26
CA THR A 138 10.80 4.28 -0.21
C THR A 138 11.26 4.73 1.17
N SER A 139 12.40 4.19 1.61
CA SER A 139 13.10 4.58 2.82
C SER A 139 14.50 5.06 2.47
N THR A 140 14.79 6.33 2.74
CA THR A 140 16.15 6.88 2.58
C THR A 140 17.07 6.39 3.71
N GLU A 141 16.57 6.28 4.94
CA GLU A 141 17.37 5.83 6.10
C GLU A 141 17.74 4.34 6.02
N GLN A 142 16.82 3.48 5.57
CA GLN A 142 17.08 2.04 5.46
C GLN A 142 17.57 1.60 4.09
N ASP A 143 17.63 2.54 3.13
CA ASP A 143 17.98 2.32 1.72
C ASP A 143 17.11 1.21 1.09
N ARG A 144 15.79 1.43 1.11
CA ARG A 144 14.80 0.44 0.64
C ARG A 144 13.80 1.03 -0.34
N ILE A 145 13.48 0.23 -1.36
CA ILE A 145 12.37 0.46 -2.31
C ILE A 145 11.49 -0.78 -2.29
N LEU A 146 10.22 -0.62 -1.95
CA LEU A 146 9.22 -1.69 -1.91
C LEU A 146 8.09 -1.38 -2.87
N ARG A 147 7.66 -2.38 -3.65
CA ARG A 147 6.42 -2.29 -4.43
C ARG A 147 5.24 -2.61 -3.53
N LEU A 148 4.20 -1.79 -3.56
CA LEU A 148 2.95 -2.04 -2.84
C LEU A 148 1.82 -2.39 -3.82
N THR A 149 1.02 -3.39 -3.44
CA THR A 149 -0.19 -3.80 -4.18
C THR A 149 -1.32 -4.01 -3.16
N PRO A 150 -1.85 -2.94 -2.57
CA PRO A 150 -2.85 -3.04 -1.50
C PRO A 150 -4.13 -3.70 -2.02
N SER A 151 -4.70 -4.61 -1.21
CA SER A 151 -6.02 -5.18 -1.47
C SER A 151 -6.78 -5.39 -0.15
N PRO A 152 -8.12 -5.50 -0.19
CA PRO A 152 -8.91 -5.78 1.02
C PRO A 152 -8.51 -7.10 1.72
N GLU A 153 -8.09 -8.11 0.95
CA GLU A 153 -7.67 -9.41 1.46
C GLU A 153 -6.23 -9.38 2.01
N GLN A 154 -5.37 -8.57 1.40
CA GLN A 154 -3.98 -8.36 1.81
C GLN A 154 -3.68 -6.85 1.92
N PRO A 155 -4.08 -6.20 3.03
CA PRO A 155 -3.77 -4.79 3.24
C PRO A 155 -2.27 -4.56 3.33
N ALA A 156 -1.79 -3.49 2.71
CA ALA A 156 -0.39 -3.09 2.74
C ALA A 156 -0.10 -2.23 3.98
N LEU A 157 0.99 -2.52 4.68
CA LEU A 157 1.50 -1.68 5.76
C LEU A 157 2.25 -0.48 5.17
N LEU A 158 1.73 0.73 5.34
CA LEU A 158 2.41 1.95 4.89
C LEU A 158 3.55 2.30 5.85
N TYR A 159 4.66 2.75 5.27
CA TYR A 159 5.87 3.15 5.98
C TYR A 159 6.48 2.04 6.86
N ASP A 160 6.15 0.78 6.59
CA ASP A 160 6.79 -0.40 7.17
C ASP A 160 7.78 -1.01 6.19
N PHE A 161 9.05 -0.99 6.60
CA PHE A 161 10.15 -1.55 5.81
C PHE A 161 10.75 -2.81 6.44
N SER A 162 10.08 -3.39 7.44
CA SER A 162 10.52 -4.64 8.05
C SER A 162 10.24 -5.87 7.18
N GLY A 163 9.18 -5.82 6.38
CA GLY A 163 8.80 -6.85 5.41
C GLY A 163 9.08 -6.49 3.95
N GLY A 164 8.70 -7.38 3.03
CA GLY A 164 8.80 -7.19 1.58
C GLY A 164 10.20 -7.37 0.98
N GLU A 165 10.25 -7.62 -0.33
CA GLU A 165 11.50 -7.68 -1.09
C GLU A 165 12.04 -6.25 -1.29
N ASN A 166 13.28 -6.01 -0.88
CA ASN A 166 13.94 -4.75 -1.18
C ASN A 166 14.43 -4.75 -2.63
N LEU A 167 13.83 -3.91 -3.46
CA LEU A 167 14.19 -3.75 -4.87
C LEU A 167 15.28 -2.70 -5.09
N GLN A 168 15.75 -2.06 -4.01
CA GLN A 168 16.89 -1.17 -4.07
C GLN A 168 18.17 -1.94 -4.42
N SER A 169 18.96 -1.37 -5.33
CA SER A 169 20.24 -1.92 -5.73
C SER A 169 21.18 -0.80 -6.20
N HIS A 170 22.44 -0.90 -5.82
CA HIS A 170 23.51 -0.01 -6.29
C HIS A 170 24.60 -0.83 -6.96
N SER A 171 24.89 -0.55 -8.23
CA SER A 171 25.91 -1.27 -9.00
C SER A 171 26.60 -0.36 -10.01
N LEU A 172 27.91 -0.55 -10.14
CA LEU A 172 28.76 0.06 -11.16
C LEU A 172 29.22 -1.03 -12.12
N TYR A 173 28.98 -0.85 -13.41
CA TYR A 173 29.39 -1.76 -14.48
C TYR A 173 30.46 -1.11 -15.33
N LEU A 174 31.56 -1.81 -15.53
CA LEU A 174 32.70 -1.38 -16.32
C LEU A 174 32.88 -2.34 -17.49
N GLY A 175 32.89 -1.81 -18.71
CA GLY A 175 33.07 -2.55 -19.95
C GLY A 175 34.40 -2.20 -20.60
N HIS A 176 35.14 -3.23 -21.05
CA HIS A 176 36.28 -3.04 -21.95
C HIS A 176 36.56 -4.32 -22.74
N ARG A 177 36.46 -4.25 -24.08
CA ARG A 177 36.57 -5.45 -24.93
C ARG A 177 37.95 -6.09 -24.88
N ASP A 178 38.99 -5.29 -25.08
CA ASP A 178 40.37 -5.77 -25.17
C ASP A 178 41.01 -6.01 -23.78
N LEU A 179 41.02 -5.00 -22.90
CA LEU A 179 41.68 -5.10 -21.59
C LEU A 179 41.07 -6.14 -20.67
N PHE A 180 39.78 -6.44 -20.77
CA PHE A 180 39.18 -7.54 -20.02
C PHE A 180 39.23 -8.90 -20.71
N THR A 181 39.88 -9.02 -21.88
CA THR A 181 40.20 -10.35 -22.43
C THR A 181 41.22 -11.02 -21.53
N ALA A 182 40.77 -11.85 -20.59
CA ALA A 182 41.62 -12.50 -19.59
C ALA A 182 41.05 -13.89 -19.25
N THR A 183 41.57 -14.92 -19.92
CA THR A 183 41.26 -16.31 -19.63
C THR A 183 42.18 -16.85 -18.53
N GLN A 184 43.45 -16.47 -18.59
CA GLN A 184 44.46 -16.85 -17.59
C GLN A 184 44.35 -16.02 -16.31
N PRO A 185 45.05 -16.40 -15.23
CA PRO A 185 45.12 -15.60 -14.03
C PRO A 185 45.69 -14.21 -14.33
N ALA A 186 45.03 -13.17 -13.83
CA ALA A 186 45.34 -11.79 -14.16
C ALA A 186 45.00 -10.86 -13.00
N VAL A 187 45.69 -9.72 -12.93
CA VAL A 187 45.35 -8.62 -12.04
C VAL A 187 44.84 -7.46 -12.88
N ILE A 188 43.62 -7.03 -12.58
CA ILE A 188 42.99 -5.87 -13.20
C ILE A 188 43.12 -4.71 -12.22
N GLU A 189 43.82 -3.66 -12.66
CA GLU A 189 44.06 -2.46 -11.88
C GLU A 189 43.09 -1.37 -12.33
N LEU A 190 42.37 -0.77 -11.38
CA LEU A 190 41.43 0.33 -11.60
C LEU A 190 41.86 1.57 -10.84
N ASP A 191 41.99 2.68 -11.55
CA ASP A 191 42.32 4.00 -11.00
C ASP A 191 41.10 4.93 -11.14
N PHE A 192 40.58 5.42 -10.02
CA PHE A 192 39.43 6.33 -9.96
C PHE A 192 39.92 7.76 -9.75
N TYR A 193 39.46 8.69 -10.57
CA TYR A 193 39.91 10.08 -10.51
C TYR A 193 38.80 11.03 -10.07
N HIS A 194 39.22 12.10 -9.42
CA HIS A 194 38.40 13.23 -9.05
C HIS A 194 39.13 14.53 -9.42
N SER A 195 38.82 15.09 -10.59
CA SER A 195 39.56 16.24 -11.15
C SER A 195 39.65 17.44 -10.19
N ALA A 196 38.60 17.72 -9.41
CA ALA A 196 38.56 18.87 -8.51
C ALA A 196 39.21 18.66 -7.12
N ALA A 197 39.47 17.42 -6.67
CA ALA A 197 39.85 17.11 -5.29
C ALA A 197 40.68 15.81 -5.17
N ARG A 198 41.89 15.83 -5.77
CA ARG A 198 42.81 14.66 -5.81
C ARG A 198 43.24 14.10 -4.45
N ASN A 199 43.09 14.86 -3.37
CA ASN A 199 43.39 14.39 -2.01
C ASN A 199 42.38 13.35 -1.52
N LEU A 200 41.13 13.39 -2.01
CA LEU A 200 40.08 12.43 -1.63
C LEU A 200 40.28 11.06 -2.28
N GLU A 201 40.93 11.02 -3.45
CA GLU A 201 41.25 9.81 -4.22
C GLU A 201 41.98 8.76 -3.36
N LYS A 202 42.86 9.19 -2.44
CA LYS A 202 43.61 8.24 -1.58
C LYS A 202 42.71 7.32 -0.75
N SER A 203 41.49 7.74 -0.45
CA SER A 203 40.50 6.94 0.30
C SER A 203 39.62 6.06 -0.59
N TYR A 204 39.60 6.27 -1.91
CA TYR A 204 38.69 5.57 -2.81
C TYR A 204 39.07 4.11 -2.97
N GLY A 205 40.36 3.82 -3.15
CA GLY A 205 40.86 2.46 -3.18
C GLY A 205 40.43 1.66 -1.95
N GLU A 206 40.67 2.19 -0.74
CA GLU A 206 40.29 1.53 0.52
C GLU A 206 38.78 1.31 0.64
N LYS A 207 37.95 2.33 0.34
CA LYS A 207 36.49 2.22 0.38
C LYS A 207 35.97 1.20 -0.64
N LEU A 208 36.52 1.20 -1.85
CA LEU A 208 36.10 0.31 -2.94
C LEU A 208 36.62 -1.13 -2.79
N ALA A 209 37.63 -1.34 -1.95
CA ALA A 209 38.17 -2.66 -1.62
C ALA A 209 37.51 -3.33 -0.42
N ASP A 210 36.65 -2.65 0.35
CA ASP A 210 36.05 -3.20 1.56
C ASP A 210 35.08 -4.37 1.23
N PRO A 211 35.45 -5.63 1.54
CA PRO A 211 34.60 -6.78 1.24
C PRO A 211 33.36 -6.84 2.14
N ALA A 212 33.30 -6.08 3.23
CA ALA A 212 32.10 -5.99 4.04
C ALA A 212 31.01 -5.17 3.33
N ALA A 213 31.40 -4.17 2.54
CA ALA A 213 30.48 -3.25 1.87
C ALA A 213 30.21 -3.60 0.41
N LEU A 214 31.21 -4.08 -0.33
CA LEU A 214 31.16 -4.24 -1.78
C LEU A 214 31.48 -5.66 -2.23
N GLU A 215 30.99 -6.00 -3.41
CA GLU A 215 31.29 -7.26 -4.11
C GLU A 215 31.71 -6.94 -5.54
N TRP A 216 32.95 -7.30 -5.89
CA TRP A 216 33.46 -7.20 -7.25
C TRP A 216 33.35 -8.55 -7.96
N SER A 217 32.79 -8.53 -9.16
CA SER A 217 32.55 -9.71 -9.99
C SER A 217 32.84 -9.42 -11.46
N TYR A 218 33.16 -10.45 -12.23
CA TYR A 218 33.28 -10.39 -13.69
C TYR A 218 32.26 -11.34 -14.34
N TYR A 219 31.89 -11.08 -15.59
CA TYR A 219 30.97 -11.94 -16.32
C TYR A 219 31.73 -13.07 -17.02
N GLY A 220 31.61 -14.29 -16.49
CA GLY A 220 32.20 -15.51 -17.03
C GLY A 220 31.18 -16.38 -17.76
N GLU A 221 31.59 -17.60 -18.14
CA GLU A 221 30.76 -18.58 -18.87
C GLU A 221 29.52 -19.03 -18.07
N LEU A 222 29.58 -18.98 -16.74
CA LEU A 222 28.49 -19.36 -15.83
C LEU A 222 27.71 -18.16 -15.27
N GLY A 223 27.95 -16.95 -15.79
CA GLY A 223 27.35 -15.70 -15.31
C GLY A 223 28.31 -14.87 -14.45
N TRP A 224 27.77 -14.12 -13.48
CA TRP A 224 28.58 -13.25 -12.61
C TRP A 224 29.39 -14.06 -11.59
N GLU A 225 30.71 -13.98 -11.67
CA GLU A 225 31.64 -14.69 -10.77
C GLU A 225 32.48 -13.69 -9.97
N PRO A 226 32.68 -13.91 -8.65
CA PRO A 226 33.47 -12.99 -7.83
C PRO A 226 34.97 -13.08 -8.16
N PHE A 227 35.67 -11.95 -8.02
CA PHE A 227 37.13 -11.95 -8.00
C PHE A 227 37.66 -12.70 -6.78
N ASP A 228 38.83 -13.34 -6.92
CA ASP A 228 39.40 -14.17 -5.84
C ASP A 228 39.99 -13.29 -4.72
N VAL A 229 40.60 -12.16 -5.07
CA VAL A 229 41.10 -11.17 -4.10
C VAL A 229 40.79 -9.76 -4.61
N VAL A 230 40.29 -8.90 -3.73
CA VAL A 230 40.11 -7.47 -3.96
C VAL A 230 40.94 -6.74 -2.91
N SER A 231 41.79 -5.82 -3.34
CA SER A 231 42.67 -5.07 -2.44
C SER A 231 42.96 -3.68 -3.01
N ALA A 232 43.49 -2.79 -2.17
CA ALA A 232 43.87 -1.44 -2.60
C ALA A 232 45.35 -1.17 -2.32
N LYS A 233 45.98 -0.40 -3.22
CA LYS A 233 47.33 0.13 -3.05
C LYS A 233 47.29 1.64 -3.28
N GLY A 234 47.06 2.40 -2.21
CA GLY A 234 46.75 3.83 -2.31
C GLY A 234 45.37 4.04 -2.96
N ASN A 235 45.30 4.86 -4.01
CA ASN A 235 44.05 5.07 -4.77
C ASN A 235 43.73 3.92 -5.74
N ARG A 236 44.71 3.06 -6.05
CA ARG A 236 44.52 2.00 -7.03
C ARG A 236 43.82 0.80 -6.42
N LEU A 237 42.76 0.33 -7.08
CA LEU A 237 42.07 -0.90 -6.75
C LEU A 237 42.66 -2.06 -7.58
N LEU A 238 42.95 -3.18 -6.94
CA LEU A 238 43.50 -4.39 -7.55
C LEU A 238 42.47 -5.51 -7.44
N LEU A 239 41.98 -5.95 -8.60
CA LEU A 239 41.07 -7.08 -8.75
C LEU A 239 41.85 -8.28 -9.27
N THR A 240 42.08 -9.26 -8.41
CA THR A 240 42.90 -10.43 -8.71
C THR A 240 42.02 -11.62 -9.04
N LYS A 241 42.28 -12.21 -10.21
CA LYS A 241 41.68 -13.45 -10.70
C LYS A 241 42.77 -14.52 -10.75
N ASN A 242 42.65 -15.54 -9.92
CA ASN A 242 43.59 -16.66 -9.82
C ASN A 242 43.17 -17.86 -10.66
N LYS A 243 41.91 -17.91 -11.11
CA LYS A 243 41.34 -19.04 -11.84
C LYS A 243 41.54 -18.92 -13.35
N VAL A 244 41.70 -20.05 -14.03
CA VAL A 244 41.69 -20.15 -15.50
C VAL A 244 40.23 -20.22 -15.96
N ARG A 245 39.64 -19.07 -16.27
CA ARG A 245 38.26 -18.88 -16.74
C ARG A 245 38.20 -17.63 -17.59
N SER A 246 37.47 -17.63 -18.70
CA SER A 246 37.38 -16.45 -19.56
C SER A 246 36.39 -15.42 -19.01
N ILE A 247 36.74 -14.13 -19.14
CA ILE A 247 35.75 -13.05 -19.11
C ILE A 247 35.15 -13.00 -20.51
N VAL A 248 33.89 -13.41 -20.64
CA VAL A 248 33.23 -13.59 -21.93
C VAL A 248 32.54 -12.30 -22.37
N LEU A 249 32.31 -12.15 -23.68
CA LEU A 249 31.48 -11.08 -24.20
C LEU A 249 30.03 -11.31 -23.77
N HIS A 250 29.37 -10.24 -23.33
CA HIS A 250 27.98 -10.26 -22.92
C HIS A 250 27.30 -8.93 -23.26
N GLU A 251 26.07 -8.99 -23.74
CA GLU A 251 25.25 -7.81 -23.98
C GLU A 251 24.56 -7.38 -22.69
N LEU A 252 24.89 -6.18 -22.20
CA LEU A 252 24.28 -5.57 -21.03
C LEU A 252 23.68 -4.22 -21.43
N HIS A 253 22.36 -4.05 -21.24
CA HIS A 253 21.62 -2.83 -21.62
C HIS A 253 21.86 -2.37 -23.08
N GLY A 254 21.97 -3.32 -24.02
CA GLY A 254 22.19 -3.05 -25.44
C GLY A 254 23.65 -2.82 -25.84
N ILE A 255 24.60 -2.99 -24.91
CA ILE A 255 26.04 -2.82 -25.16
C ILE A 255 26.75 -4.17 -25.01
N GLU A 256 27.34 -4.67 -26.10
CA GLU A 256 28.13 -5.91 -26.08
C GLU A 256 29.58 -5.63 -25.69
N ASN A 257 29.94 -6.03 -24.47
CA ASN A 257 31.27 -5.84 -23.92
C ASN A 257 31.69 -7.01 -23.02
N ARG A 258 32.94 -7.05 -22.59
CA ARG A 258 33.37 -7.85 -21.43
C ARG A 258 33.15 -7.00 -20.19
N TRP A 259 32.46 -7.54 -19.19
CA TRP A 259 31.97 -6.73 -18.07
C TRP A 259 32.57 -7.12 -16.73
N ILE A 260 32.89 -6.09 -15.95
CA ILE A 260 33.16 -6.15 -14.52
C ILE A 260 32.05 -5.37 -13.80
N ARG A 261 31.58 -5.88 -12.67
CA ARG A 261 30.56 -5.26 -11.83
C ARG A 261 31.05 -5.11 -10.41
N CYS A 262 30.91 -3.92 -9.87
CA CYS A 262 30.94 -3.65 -8.43
C CYS A 262 29.51 -3.48 -7.92
N ARG A 263 29.10 -4.32 -6.97
CA ARG A 263 27.78 -4.28 -6.34
C ARG A 263 27.91 -3.89 -4.88
N LEU A 264 27.09 -2.95 -4.43
CA LEU A 264 26.95 -2.61 -3.03
C LEU A 264 26.06 -3.64 -2.31
N LYS A 265 26.51 -4.10 -1.14
CA LYS A 265 25.73 -4.95 -0.27
C LYS A 265 24.61 -4.13 0.40
N PRO A 266 23.46 -4.75 0.74
CA PRO A 266 22.36 -4.03 1.37
C PRO A 266 22.79 -3.27 2.63
N GLN A 267 22.27 -2.06 2.82
CA GLN A 267 22.53 -1.20 4.00
C GLN A 267 24.00 -0.79 4.21
N MET A 268 24.81 -0.82 3.15
CA MET A 268 26.22 -0.41 3.22
C MET A 268 26.52 0.91 2.48
N LEU A 269 25.49 1.62 2.00
CA LEU A 269 25.66 2.86 1.23
C LEU A 269 26.46 3.90 2.00
N ASP A 270 26.05 4.19 3.24
CA ASP A 270 26.71 5.17 4.12
C ASP A 270 28.17 4.84 4.45
N LYS A 271 28.58 3.56 4.36
CA LYS A 271 29.98 3.17 4.55
C LYS A 271 30.86 3.55 3.36
N VAL A 272 30.29 3.54 2.15
CA VAL A 272 31.02 3.81 0.91
C VAL A 272 30.92 5.29 0.55
N THR A 273 29.74 5.89 0.72
CA THR A 273 29.45 7.27 0.35
C THR A 273 28.44 7.87 1.32
N SER A 274 28.67 9.10 1.76
CA SER A 274 27.74 9.84 2.63
C SER A 274 27.58 11.28 2.14
N ALA A 275 26.61 12.01 2.69
CA ALA A 275 26.44 13.44 2.37
C ALA A 275 27.67 14.29 2.72
N GLU A 276 28.41 13.92 3.76
CA GLU A 276 29.63 14.62 4.19
C GLU A 276 30.88 14.20 3.39
N GLN A 277 30.92 12.95 2.93
CA GLN A 277 32.03 12.40 2.15
C GLN A 277 31.51 11.61 0.94
N PRO A 278 31.02 12.29 -0.11
CA PRO A 278 30.50 11.61 -1.27
C PRO A 278 31.63 10.96 -2.07
N LEU A 279 31.37 9.75 -2.58
CA LEU A 279 32.23 9.10 -3.57
C LEU A 279 31.86 9.65 -4.95
N LEU A 280 32.64 10.61 -5.45
CA LEU A 280 32.43 11.24 -6.76
C LEU A 280 33.61 10.95 -7.67
N ILE A 281 33.32 10.59 -8.92
CA ILE A 281 34.35 10.33 -9.93
C ILE A 281 33.99 11.03 -11.23
N ASP A 282 35.01 11.37 -12.01
CA ASP A 282 34.86 11.93 -13.35
C ASP A 282 35.76 11.27 -14.39
N ALA A 283 36.76 10.49 -14.00
CA ALA A 283 37.49 9.60 -14.90
C ALA A 283 37.81 8.27 -14.23
N LEU A 284 37.94 7.23 -15.04
CA LEU A 284 38.28 5.89 -14.58
C LEU A 284 39.20 5.23 -15.60
N HIS A 285 40.41 4.89 -15.15
CA HIS A 285 41.37 4.17 -15.98
C HIS A 285 41.54 2.73 -15.51
N VAL A 286 41.85 1.88 -16.47
CA VAL A 286 42.00 0.45 -16.29
C VAL A 286 43.24 -0.05 -17.01
N LYS A 287 43.84 -1.10 -16.45
CA LYS A 287 44.81 -1.96 -17.13
C LYS A 287 44.72 -3.38 -16.59
N THR A 288 45.28 -4.31 -17.34
CA THR A 288 45.28 -5.73 -16.97
C THR A 288 46.66 -6.29 -17.18
N ASN A 289 47.18 -6.94 -16.14
CA ASN A 289 48.50 -7.54 -16.10
C ASN A 289 48.39 -9.04 -15.89
N TYR A 290 49.26 -9.82 -16.54
CA TYR A 290 49.35 -11.26 -16.30
C TYR A 290 49.77 -11.54 -14.86
N LEU A 291 49.17 -12.57 -14.26
CA LEU A 291 49.54 -13.07 -12.94
C LEU A 291 49.99 -14.52 -13.04
N ASP A 292 51.21 -14.82 -12.60
CA ASP A 292 51.70 -16.19 -12.55
C ASP A 292 51.21 -16.93 -11.29
N ALA A 293 49.89 -17.01 -11.10
CA ALA A 293 49.28 -17.64 -9.92
C ALA A 293 49.58 -19.14 -9.85
N ASN A 294 49.71 -19.80 -11.01
CA ASN A 294 49.90 -21.25 -11.14
C ASN A 294 51.38 -21.66 -11.27
N ARG A 295 52.32 -20.71 -11.25
CA ARG A 295 53.77 -20.95 -11.46
C ARG A 295 54.07 -21.64 -12.79
N GLU A 296 53.37 -21.24 -13.85
CA GLU A 296 53.57 -21.73 -15.20
C GLU A 296 54.61 -20.91 -15.98
N GLY A 297 55.02 -19.75 -15.46
CA GLY A 297 56.01 -18.89 -16.10
C GLY A 297 55.50 -18.18 -17.35
N GLY A 298 54.19 -18.20 -17.63
CA GLY A 298 53.53 -17.48 -18.72
C GLY A 298 52.39 -18.26 -19.38
N ILE A 299 51.74 -17.61 -20.34
CA ILE A 299 50.62 -18.12 -21.12
C ILE A 299 51.16 -18.89 -22.33
N ALA A 300 50.75 -20.13 -22.51
CA ALA A 300 51.04 -20.86 -23.74
C ALA A 300 50.25 -20.25 -24.93
N PRO A 301 50.86 -20.04 -26.11
CA PRO A 301 50.12 -19.63 -27.30
C PRO A 301 48.99 -20.60 -27.63
N GLU A 302 47.86 -20.07 -28.07
CA GLU A 302 46.67 -20.87 -28.41
C GLU A 302 46.89 -21.65 -29.71
N LEU A 303 47.62 -21.05 -30.65
CA LEU A 303 47.83 -21.57 -31.99
C LEU A 303 49.26 -21.33 -32.45
N LEU A 304 49.93 -22.39 -32.90
CA LEU A 304 51.22 -22.32 -33.55
C LEU A 304 51.17 -23.03 -34.91
N PHE A 305 51.77 -22.43 -35.93
CA PHE A 305 51.86 -23.05 -37.25
C PHE A 305 53.26 -22.94 -37.83
N PHE A 306 53.75 -24.04 -38.41
CA PHE A 306 54.82 -24.02 -39.40
C PHE A 306 54.17 -24.07 -40.79
N ASN A 307 54.28 -22.98 -41.54
CA ASN A 307 53.52 -22.76 -42.78
C ASN A 307 52.01 -23.00 -42.56
N ASP A 308 51.48 -24.11 -43.08
CA ASP A 308 50.09 -24.57 -42.99
C ASP A 308 49.88 -25.71 -41.97
N ILE A 309 50.95 -26.22 -41.35
CA ILE A 309 50.90 -27.33 -40.39
C ILE A 309 50.84 -26.79 -38.96
N GLN A 310 49.81 -27.17 -38.20
CA GLN A 310 49.71 -26.84 -36.78
C GLN A 310 50.77 -27.62 -36.00
N VAL A 311 51.51 -26.94 -35.13
CA VAL A 311 52.59 -27.54 -34.33
C VAL A 311 52.28 -27.46 -32.84
N ASP A 312 52.89 -28.34 -32.05
CA ASP A 312 52.66 -28.43 -30.60
C ASP A 312 53.36 -27.28 -29.85
N PRO A 313 52.63 -26.49 -29.03
CA PRO A 313 53.21 -25.46 -28.17
C PRO A 313 54.22 -25.95 -27.13
N ALA A 314 54.16 -27.23 -26.73
CA ALA A 314 55.10 -27.81 -25.77
C ALA A 314 56.50 -27.97 -26.36
N ALA A 315 56.58 -28.45 -27.61
CA ALA A 315 57.84 -28.62 -28.34
C ALA A 315 57.58 -28.67 -29.86
N CYS A 316 58.25 -27.82 -30.64
CA CYS A 316 58.11 -27.82 -32.09
C CYS A 316 59.38 -27.39 -32.83
N TYR A 317 59.42 -27.70 -34.13
CA TYR A 317 60.37 -27.14 -35.07
C TYR A 317 59.67 -25.98 -35.82
N PRO A 318 59.94 -24.70 -35.47
CA PRO A 318 59.23 -23.54 -36.03
C PRO A 318 59.32 -23.45 -37.56
N PHE A 319 60.39 -24.00 -38.15
CA PHE A 319 60.62 -24.01 -39.60
C PHE A 319 60.70 -25.43 -40.19
N GLY A 320 60.25 -26.44 -39.44
CA GLY A 320 60.39 -27.85 -39.79
C GLY A 320 61.79 -28.42 -39.53
N GLU A 321 61.92 -29.75 -39.66
CA GLU A 321 63.20 -30.46 -39.52
C GLU A 321 64.19 -30.13 -40.64
N HIS A 322 63.68 -29.67 -41.78
CA HIS A 322 64.48 -29.23 -42.93
C HIS A 322 63.91 -27.89 -43.40
N PHE A 323 64.63 -26.81 -43.12
CA PHE A 323 64.15 -25.45 -43.33
C PHE A 323 64.71 -24.83 -44.62
N ALA A 324 63.93 -23.95 -45.23
CA ALA A 324 64.27 -23.25 -46.46
C ALA A 324 63.98 -21.75 -46.32
N PRO A 325 64.53 -20.89 -47.20
CA PRO A 325 64.13 -19.49 -47.27
C PRO A 325 62.61 -19.36 -47.42
N PHE A 326 62.05 -18.33 -46.78
CA PHE A 326 60.61 -18.02 -46.70
C PHE A 326 59.75 -18.97 -45.86
N ALA A 327 60.33 -19.96 -45.18
CA ALA A 327 59.60 -20.74 -44.16
C ALA A 327 58.99 -19.81 -43.10
N LEU A 328 57.74 -20.07 -42.72
CA LEU A 328 56.93 -19.24 -41.83
C LEU A 328 56.63 -19.97 -40.53
N PHE A 329 56.83 -19.30 -39.41
CA PHE A 329 56.40 -19.73 -38.09
C PHE A 329 55.40 -18.72 -37.52
N TYR A 330 54.15 -19.12 -37.35
CA TYR A 330 53.09 -18.27 -36.79
C TYR A 330 52.88 -18.56 -35.31
N VAL A 331 52.70 -17.50 -34.53
CA VAL A 331 52.32 -17.55 -33.12
C VAL A 331 51.06 -16.73 -32.92
N GLY A 332 49.98 -17.37 -32.48
CA GLY A 332 48.68 -16.75 -32.22
C GLY A 332 48.32 -16.77 -30.73
N SER A 333 47.88 -15.64 -30.21
CA SER A 333 47.34 -15.52 -28.84
C SER A 333 46.36 -14.36 -28.75
N GLN A 334 45.10 -14.67 -28.43
CA GLN A 334 44.04 -13.70 -28.24
C GLN A 334 44.19 -12.91 -26.95
N GLU A 335 44.63 -13.51 -25.85
CA GLU A 335 44.78 -12.77 -24.60
C GLU A 335 45.95 -11.77 -24.64
N VAL A 336 47.13 -12.22 -25.07
CA VAL A 336 48.38 -11.44 -24.98
C VAL A 336 48.42 -10.33 -26.02
N PHE A 337 48.17 -10.66 -27.29
CA PHE A 337 48.29 -9.70 -28.40
C PHE A 337 47.12 -8.72 -28.49
N THR A 338 46.17 -8.83 -27.56
CA THR A 338 45.10 -7.86 -27.36
C THR A 338 45.50 -6.71 -26.45
N LYS A 339 46.57 -6.87 -25.67
CA LYS A 339 47.05 -5.87 -24.73
C LYS A 339 47.95 -4.84 -25.43
N ARG A 340 47.35 -4.02 -26.30
CA ARG A 340 48.03 -2.94 -27.02
C ARG A 340 48.82 -2.06 -26.07
N ASP A 341 50.03 -1.65 -26.46
CA ASP A 341 50.97 -0.86 -25.66
C ASP A 341 51.50 -1.56 -24.39
N SER A 342 51.16 -2.83 -24.15
CA SER A 342 51.79 -3.63 -23.08
C SER A 342 53.17 -4.10 -23.49
N VAL A 343 54.04 -4.33 -22.50
CA VAL A 343 55.30 -5.04 -22.70
C VAL A 343 55.00 -6.53 -22.71
N VAL A 344 55.15 -7.13 -23.89
CA VAL A 344 55.03 -8.57 -24.11
C VAL A 344 56.42 -9.20 -23.96
N THR A 345 56.52 -10.21 -23.10
CA THR A 345 57.72 -11.04 -22.94
C THR A 345 57.43 -12.43 -23.46
N MET A 346 58.19 -12.86 -24.47
CA MET A 346 58.12 -14.20 -25.04
C MET A 346 59.36 -14.98 -24.62
N THR A 347 59.15 -16.10 -23.93
CA THR A 347 60.23 -16.97 -23.44
C THR A 347 60.10 -18.36 -24.02
N PHE A 348 61.23 -18.98 -24.36
CA PHE A 348 61.27 -20.38 -24.79
C PHE A 348 62.68 -20.95 -24.68
N ARG A 349 62.80 -22.28 -24.60
CA ARG A 349 64.08 -22.97 -24.68
C ARG A 349 64.39 -23.33 -26.12
N LEU A 350 65.56 -22.92 -26.62
CA LEU A 350 66.00 -23.16 -27.99
C LEU A 350 67.15 -24.16 -28.03
N GLN A 351 66.99 -25.24 -28.79
CA GLN A 351 67.99 -26.28 -29.00
C GLN A 351 68.27 -26.50 -30.49
N ALA A 352 69.50 -26.80 -30.86
CA ALA A 352 69.82 -27.36 -32.18
C ALA A 352 69.63 -28.88 -32.18
N VAL A 353 68.86 -29.40 -33.14
CA VAL A 353 68.76 -30.84 -33.40
C VAL A 353 69.32 -31.11 -34.80
N PRO A 354 70.37 -31.94 -34.95
CA PRO A 354 70.96 -32.22 -36.25
C PRO A 354 70.07 -33.18 -37.05
N HIS A 355 69.61 -32.75 -38.22
CA HIS A 355 68.89 -33.58 -39.20
C HIS A 355 69.67 -33.71 -40.51
N ARG A 356 69.58 -34.85 -41.19
CA ARG A 356 70.17 -35.09 -42.51
C ARG A 356 69.09 -35.52 -43.49
N LEU A 357 69.12 -34.95 -44.70
CA LEU A 357 68.22 -35.32 -45.79
C LEU A 357 68.53 -36.72 -46.33
N LEU A 358 69.80 -37.10 -46.34
CA LEU A 358 70.29 -38.40 -46.80
C LEU A 358 71.07 -39.07 -45.66
N PRO A 359 70.94 -40.39 -45.48
CA PRO A 359 71.78 -41.13 -44.53
C PRO A 359 73.27 -40.94 -44.87
N GLU A 360 74.12 -41.08 -43.86
CA GLU A 360 75.57 -40.97 -44.03
C GLU A 360 76.05 -42.06 -45.01
N GLU A 361 76.59 -41.65 -46.17
CA GLU A 361 77.20 -42.60 -47.10
C GLU A 361 78.50 -43.13 -46.49
N GLU A 362 78.58 -44.45 -46.27
CA GLU A 362 79.87 -45.10 -45.97
C GLU A 362 80.81 -44.88 -47.16
N GLN A 363 81.88 -44.14 -46.93
CA GLN A 363 82.88 -43.83 -47.95
C GLN A 363 83.54 -45.14 -48.42
N LYS A 364 83.14 -45.66 -49.59
CA LYS A 364 83.84 -46.77 -50.24
C LYS A 364 85.19 -46.27 -50.74
N ILE A 365 86.24 -46.50 -49.96
CA ILE A 365 87.61 -46.22 -50.37
C ILE A 365 87.99 -47.19 -51.50
N ASP A 366 88.20 -46.65 -52.71
CA ASP A 366 88.67 -47.41 -53.87
C ASP A 366 90.21 -47.51 -53.84
N TRP A 367 90.71 -48.60 -53.26
CA TRP A 367 92.13 -48.79 -52.98
C TRP A 367 92.98 -48.89 -54.26
N LYS A 368 93.89 -47.93 -54.47
CA LYS A 368 94.88 -47.91 -55.57
C LYS A 368 96.31 -48.00 -55.04
N MET A 369 97.24 -48.53 -55.84
CA MET A 369 98.64 -48.73 -55.45
C MET A 369 99.40 -47.44 -55.12
N VAL A 370 98.89 -46.28 -55.54
CA VAL A 370 99.38 -44.95 -55.15
C VAL A 370 98.16 -44.11 -54.81
N MET A 371 98.05 -43.70 -53.54
CA MET A 371 96.99 -42.84 -53.02
C MET A 371 97.62 -41.52 -52.56
N LYS A 372 96.92 -40.40 -52.74
CA LYS A 372 97.28 -39.10 -52.17
C LYS A 372 96.69 -39.00 -50.76
N GLU A 373 97.30 -38.21 -49.87
CA GLU A 373 96.71 -37.90 -48.55
C GLU A 373 95.27 -37.35 -48.67
N SER A 374 94.99 -36.58 -49.73
CA SER A 374 93.65 -36.05 -50.03
C SER A 374 92.60 -37.12 -50.37
N ASP A 375 93.02 -38.36 -50.68
CA ASP A 375 92.09 -39.46 -50.98
C ASP A 375 91.50 -40.09 -49.70
N PHE A 376 92.02 -39.71 -48.51
CA PHE A 376 91.50 -40.09 -47.19
C PHE A 376 90.72 -38.97 -46.49
N ASP A 377 90.66 -37.78 -47.09
CA ASP A 377 89.90 -36.67 -46.52
C ASP A 377 88.41 -37.01 -46.57
N LYS A 378 87.77 -37.04 -45.40
CA LYS A 378 86.31 -37.10 -45.33
C LYS A 378 85.75 -35.83 -45.98
N PRO A 379 84.72 -35.93 -46.84
CA PRO A 379 84.10 -34.74 -47.40
C PRO A 379 83.66 -33.82 -46.25
N LYS A 380 84.04 -32.55 -46.35
CA LYS A 380 83.75 -31.55 -45.32
C LYS A 380 82.23 -31.45 -45.17
N VAL A 381 81.71 -31.91 -44.04
CA VAL A 381 80.29 -31.80 -43.73
C VAL A 381 80.00 -30.36 -43.36
N HIS A 382 79.11 -29.72 -44.11
CA HIS A 382 78.68 -28.36 -43.85
C HIS A 382 77.42 -28.37 -43.00
N GLU A 383 77.45 -27.63 -41.90
CA GLU A 383 76.27 -27.37 -41.08
C GLU A 383 75.44 -26.25 -41.70
N THR A 384 74.15 -26.50 -41.87
CA THR A 384 73.16 -25.55 -42.36
C THR A 384 72.38 -25.00 -41.17
N SER A 385 72.26 -23.68 -41.08
CA SER A 385 71.55 -23.00 -39.98
C SER A 385 70.78 -21.79 -40.49
N VAL A 386 69.72 -21.40 -39.78
CA VAL A 386 68.92 -20.22 -40.10
C VAL A 386 69.72 -18.97 -39.73
N LEU A 387 70.25 -18.26 -40.73
CA LEU A 387 71.12 -17.11 -40.51
C LEU A 387 70.30 -15.88 -40.07
N HIS A 388 69.24 -15.56 -40.82
CA HIS A 388 68.40 -14.40 -40.55
C HIS A 388 66.91 -14.75 -40.65
N VAL A 389 66.15 -14.31 -39.65
CA VAL A 389 64.68 -14.27 -39.67
C VAL A 389 64.19 -12.84 -39.56
N ILE A 390 63.01 -12.57 -40.12
CA ILE A 390 62.26 -11.34 -39.86
C ILE A 390 60.99 -11.69 -39.08
N TRP A 391 60.78 -10.99 -37.98
CA TRP A 391 59.54 -11.07 -37.22
C TRP A 391 58.58 -9.99 -37.68
N GLU A 392 57.34 -10.37 -37.95
CA GLU A 392 56.30 -9.51 -38.48
C GLU A 392 55.00 -9.69 -37.69
N TYR A 393 54.18 -8.65 -37.60
CA TYR A 393 52.81 -8.70 -37.06
C TYR A 393 51.83 -8.14 -38.08
N TRP A 394 50.54 -8.46 -37.93
CA TRP A 394 49.49 -7.93 -38.79
C TRP A 394 48.89 -6.65 -38.21
N ASN A 395 48.88 -5.57 -39.00
CA ASN A 395 48.36 -4.26 -38.58
C ASN A 395 46.97 -3.91 -39.15
N GLY A 396 46.28 -4.88 -39.76
CA GLY A 396 44.99 -4.68 -40.42
C GLY A 396 45.09 -4.66 -41.95
N ASN A 397 46.23 -4.21 -42.49
CA ASN A 397 46.43 -4.07 -43.93
C ASN A 397 47.59 -4.90 -44.47
N SER A 398 48.69 -5.01 -43.72
CA SER A 398 49.90 -5.71 -44.16
C SER A 398 50.68 -6.29 -42.98
N TRP A 399 51.63 -7.19 -43.29
CA TRP A 399 52.58 -7.70 -42.33
C TRP A 399 53.73 -6.70 -42.15
N VAL A 400 53.85 -6.15 -40.94
CA VAL A 400 54.82 -5.11 -40.59
C VAL A 400 55.89 -5.69 -39.67
N ARG A 401 57.14 -5.27 -39.84
CA ARG A 401 58.27 -5.72 -39.03
C ARG A 401 58.09 -5.36 -37.54
N LEU A 402 58.26 -6.35 -36.67
CA LEU A 402 58.11 -6.21 -35.20
C LEU A 402 59.42 -5.75 -34.53
N PHE A 403 60.55 -6.38 -34.86
CA PHE A 403 61.84 -6.08 -34.25
C PHE A 403 62.81 -5.36 -35.20
N HIS A 404 63.60 -4.43 -34.67
CA HIS A 404 64.67 -3.74 -35.40
C HIS A 404 66.07 -4.11 -34.89
N HIS A 405 66.17 -5.02 -33.91
CA HIS A 405 67.43 -5.47 -33.30
C HIS A 405 67.99 -6.69 -34.02
N LYS A 406 69.26 -6.63 -34.43
CA LYS A 406 69.96 -7.74 -35.10
C LYS A 406 69.98 -9.04 -34.29
N GLU A 407 70.02 -8.95 -32.97
CA GLU A 407 70.02 -10.12 -32.07
C GLU A 407 68.79 -11.02 -32.26
N TYR A 408 67.62 -10.45 -32.56
CA TYR A 408 66.39 -11.21 -32.79
C TYR A 408 66.28 -11.75 -34.22
N GLU A 409 67.03 -11.16 -35.17
CA GLU A 409 67.14 -11.67 -36.55
C GLU A 409 68.03 -12.92 -36.61
N GLU A 410 69.09 -12.95 -35.80
CA GLU A 410 70.05 -14.05 -35.72
C GLU A 410 69.72 -15.05 -34.58
N ILE A 411 68.53 -14.97 -33.98
CA ILE A 411 68.19 -15.77 -32.78
C ILE A 411 68.25 -17.29 -33.01
N PHE A 412 68.05 -17.73 -34.25
CA PHE A 412 68.10 -19.14 -34.67
C PHE A 412 69.43 -19.51 -35.34
N TYR A 413 70.41 -18.61 -35.38
CA TYR A 413 71.71 -18.86 -35.98
C TYR A 413 72.58 -19.69 -35.06
N ARG A 414 72.94 -20.89 -35.52
CA ARG A 414 73.73 -21.92 -34.82
C ARG A 414 73.33 -22.07 -33.35
N PRO A 415 72.10 -22.54 -33.06
CA PRO A 415 71.65 -22.72 -31.69
C PRO A 415 72.49 -23.79 -30.97
N SER A 416 72.52 -23.72 -29.63
CA SER A 416 73.27 -24.69 -28.83
C SER A 416 72.56 -26.05 -28.80
N GLU A 417 73.31 -27.14 -28.89
CA GLU A 417 72.80 -28.50 -28.71
C GLU A 417 72.35 -28.79 -27.27
N ALA A 418 72.88 -28.07 -26.28
CA ALA A 418 72.51 -28.23 -24.85
C ALA A 418 71.14 -27.60 -24.50
N GLY A 419 70.61 -26.78 -25.41
CA GLY A 419 69.41 -25.98 -25.19
C GLY A 419 69.67 -24.76 -24.30
N VAL A 420 69.22 -23.57 -24.74
CA VAL A 420 69.39 -22.31 -24.00
C VAL A 420 68.07 -21.56 -23.96
N ASP A 421 67.71 -21.02 -22.80
CA ASP A 421 66.52 -20.17 -22.67
C ASP A 421 66.74 -18.84 -23.39
N LYS A 422 65.76 -18.46 -24.20
CA LYS A 422 65.70 -17.22 -24.97
C LYS A 422 64.53 -16.38 -24.49
N VAL A 423 64.74 -15.07 -24.47
CA VAL A 423 63.74 -14.08 -24.06
C VAL A 423 63.69 -13.00 -25.12
N LEU A 424 62.50 -12.74 -25.65
CA LEU A 424 62.22 -11.61 -26.53
C LEU A 424 61.24 -10.68 -25.84
N GLN A 425 61.53 -9.38 -25.84
CA GLN A 425 60.64 -8.37 -25.29
C GLN A 425 60.30 -7.35 -26.36
N PHE A 426 59.01 -7.01 -26.45
CA PHE A 426 58.51 -5.97 -27.34
C PHE A 426 57.28 -5.31 -26.75
N THR A 427 57.00 -4.10 -27.21
CA THR A 427 55.72 -3.44 -26.94
C THR A 427 54.70 -3.93 -27.96
N CYS A 428 53.55 -4.43 -27.47
CA CYS A 428 52.45 -4.87 -28.33
C CYS A 428 51.99 -3.70 -29.21
N PRO A 429 52.06 -3.81 -30.54
CA PRO A 429 51.75 -2.69 -31.43
C PRO A 429 50.32 -2.18 -31.26
N ALA A 430 50.15 -0.85 -31.20
CA ALA A 430 48.84 -0.23 -31.02
C ALA A 430 47.86 -0.50 -32.18
N ASP A 431 48.38 -0.69 -33.40
CA ASP A 431 47.62 -0.98 -34.61
C ASP A 431 47.48 -2.50 -34.90
N MET A 432 47.90 -3.37 -33.97
CA MET A 432 47.75 -4.82 -34.13
C MET A 432 46.28 -5.19 -34.27
N ALA A 433 45.98 -5.98 -35.31
CA ALA A 433 44.62 -6.34 -35.69
C ALA A 433 44.48 -7.84 -35.93
N ASP A 434 43.24 -8.30 -35.94
CA ASP A 434 42.92 -9.70 -36.21
C ASP A 434 43.10 -10.02 -37.70
N THR A 435 43.55 -11.23 -37.99
CA THR A 435 43.58 -11.77 -39.35
C THR A 435 43.38 -13.27 -39.36
N MET A 436 43.03 -13.79 -40.53
CA MET A 436 42.85 -15.22 -40.75
C MET A 436 44.18 -15.85 -41.18
N VAL A 437 44.68 -16.80 -40.38
CA VAL A 437 45.84 -17.63 -40.74
C VAL A 437 45.39 -19.08 -40.66
N ASN A 438 45.53 -19.83 -41.75
CA ASN A 438 45.18 -21.25 -41.84
C ASN A 438 43.75 -21.59 -41.34
N GLY A 439 42.78 -20.70 -41.57
CA GLY A 439 41.38 -20.88 -41.14
C GLY A 439 41.07 -20.48 -39.70
N HIS A 440 42.04 -19.95 -38.96
CA HIS A 440 41.84 -19.44 -37.61
C HIS A 440 41.97 -17.92 -37.55
N GLN A 441 40.94 -17.26 -37.00
CA GLN A 441 40.94 -15.81 -36.76
C GLN A 441 41.58 -15.51 -35.41
N ALA A 442 42.75 -14.89 -35.43
CA ALA A 442 43.45 -14.45 -34.22
C ALA A 442 44.31 -13.21 -34.48
N ARG A 443 44.94 -12.70 -33.42
CA ARG A 443 46.06 -11.76 -33.52
C ARG A 443 47.34 -12.59 -33.62
N TRP A 444 48.17 -12.28 -34.61
CA TRP A 444 49.30 -13.12 -35.00
C TRP A 444 50.59 -12.32 -35.07
N ILE A 445 51.66 -12.94 -34.59
CA ILE A 445 53.03 -12.61 -35.00
C ILE A 445 53.59 -13.77 -35.81
N ARG A 446 54.51 -13.50 -36.74
CA ARG A 446 55.17 -14.54 -37.51
C ARG A 446 56.67 -14.29 -37.64
N ALA A 447 57.46 -15.35 -37.59
CA ALA A 447 58.86 -15.33 -38.01
C ALA A 447 58.98 -15.91 -39.43
N ARG A 448 59.67 -15.20 -40.32
CA ARG A 448 59.92 -15.63 -41.70
C ARG A 448 61.41 -15.76 -41.94
N VAL A 449 61.86 -16.92 -42.42
CA VAL A 449 63.26 -17.15 -42.78
C VAL A 449 63.64 -16.27 -43.97
N LEU A 450 64.65 -15.42 -43.81
CA LEU A 450 65.20 -14.58 -44.89
C LEU A 450 66.41 -15.24 -45.55
N GLN A 451 67.31 -15.80 -44.75
CA GLN A 451 68.56 -16.35 -45.23
C GLN A 451 68.96 -17.59 -44.44
N VAL A 452 69.49 -18.58 -45.16
CA VAL A 452 69.98 -19.85 -44.63
C VAL A 452 71.46 -19.99 -44.99
N GLU A 453 72.31 -20.30 -44.00
CA GLU A 453 73.73 -20.57 -44.20
C GLU A 453 73.92 -21.97 -44.83
N ASN A 454 74.84 -22.11 -45.79
CA ASN A 454 75.25 -23.40 -46.39
C ASN A 454 74.14 -24.22 -47.09
N LEU A 455 72.99 -23.64 -47.43
CA LEU A 455 71.84 -24.33 -48.04
C LEU A 455 72.19 -25.16 -49.31
N TYR A 456 73.08 -24.65 -50.16
CA TYR A 456 73.44 -25.27 -51.44
C TYR A 456 74.68 -26.17 -51.37
N THR A 457 75.19 -26.46 -50.17
CA THR A 457 76.31 -27.40 -49.99
C THR A 457 75.84 -28.84 -50.18
N ASN A 458 76.73 -29.75 -50.58
CA ASN A 458 76.37 -31.14 -50.82
C ASN A 458 76.20 -31.89 -49.50
N ASN A 459 75.05 -32.56 -49.32
CA ASN A 459 74.66 -33.33 -48.12
C ASN A 459 74.89 -32.60 -46.77
N PRO A 460 74.24 -31.44 -46.53
CA PRO A 460 74.43 -30.69 -45.30
C PRO A 460 73.72 -31.32 -44.10
N VAL A 461 74.23 -31.02 -42.90
CA VAL A 461 73.54 -31.30 -41.64
C VAL A 461 72.73 -30.07 -41.27
N TYR A 462 71.40 -30.18 -41.21
CA TYR A 462 70.52 -29.12 -40.76
C TYR A 462 70.56 -29.04 -39.24
N LEU A 463 71.04 -27.92 -38.71
CA LEU A 463 70.93 -27.59 -37.29
C LEU A 463 69.53 -27.02 -37.03
N SER A 464 68.54 -27.91 -36.99
CA SER A 464 67.13 -27.55 -36.95
C SER A 464 66.78 -26.95 -35.59
N PRO A 465 66.26 -25.71 -35.55
CA PRO A 465 65.90 -25.10 -34.28
C PRO A 465 64.71 -25.87 -33.71
N LYS A 466 64.81 -26.35 -32.48
CA LYS A 466 63.71 -26.90 -31.71
C LYS A 466 63.39 -25.92 -30.59
N ILE A 467 62.14 -25.46 -30.56
CA ILE A 467 61.61 -24.59 -29.51
C ILE A 467 60.83 -25.45 -28.55
N GLU A 468 61.08 -25.30 -27.24
CA GLU A 468 60.33 -25.95 -26.17
C GLU A 468 59.81 -24.91 -25.18
N ASN A 469 58.65 -25.19 -24.56
CA ASN A 469 58.05 -24.36 -23.52
C ASN A 469 57.88 -22.88 -23.92
N LEU A 470 57.28 -22.63 -25.09
CA LEU A 470 57.00 -21.26 -25.53
C LEU A 470 55.92 -20.63 -24.64
N ARG A 471 56.28 -19.55 -23.94
CA ARG A 471 55.42 -18.83 -22.99
C ARG A 471 55.41 -17.35 -23.30
N LEU A 472 54.24 -16.74 -23.11
CA LEU A 472 53.97 -15.32 -23.34
C LEU A 472 53.50 -14.67 -22.04
N GLN A 473 54.02 -13.49 -21.74
CA GLN A 473 53.56 -12.67 -20.63
C GLN A 473 53.28 -11.26 -21.13
N TYR A 474 52.32 -10.57 -20.51
CA TYR A 474 52.06 -9.16 -20.77
C TYR A 474 52.04 -8.40 -19.44
N SER A 475 52.65 -7.22 -19.45
CA SER A 475 52.52 -6.27 -18.36
C SER A 475 52.59 -4.84 -18.88
N TYR A 476 51.82 -3.97 -18.26
CA TYR A 476 51.87 -2.53 -18.50
C TYR A 476 52.79 -1.86 -17.49
N PHE A 477 53.37 -0.73 -17.88
CA PHE A 477 54.13 0.10 -16.94
C PHE A 477 53.25 0.57 -15.77
N PRO A 478 53.83 0.81 -14.58
CA PRO A 478 53.07 1.23 -13.39
C PRO A 478 52.21 2.49 -13.58
N ASP A 479 52.67 3.42 -14.44
CA ASP A 479 52.01 4.71 -14.72
C ASP A 479 51.03 4.66 -15.90
N ALA A 480 50.96 3.53 -16.63
CA ALA A 480 49.99 3.35 -17.70
C ALA A 480 48.57 3.17 -17.13
N GLY A 481 47.58 3.72 -17.84
CA GLY A 481 46.16 3.56 -17.56
C GLY A 481 45.34 3.99 -18.77
N PHE A 482 44.33 3.21 -19.13
CA PHE A 482 43.50 3.44 -20.30
C PHE A 482 42.05 3.69 -19.88
N PRO A 483 41.29 4.59 -20.52
CA PRO A 483 39.89 4.79 -20.18
C PRO A 483 39.09 3.49 -20.38
N VAL A 484 38.13 3.23 -19.49
CA VAL A 484 37.14 2.16 -19.72
C VAL A 484 36.29 2.48 -20.94
N GLU A 485 35.95 1.47 -21.73
CA GLU A 485 35.17 1.65 -22.96
C GLU A 485 33.69 1.93 -22.68
N SER A 486 33.16 1.40 -21.58
CA SER A 486 31.78 1.63 -21.16
C SER A 486 31.68 1.71 -19.64
N CYS A 487 30.85 2.62 -19.14
CA CYS A 487 30.61 2.80 -17.71
C CYS A 487 29.12 3.02 -17.46
N LEU A 488 28.46 2.07 -16.79
CA LEU A 488 27.04 2.18 -16.44
C LEU A 488 26.88 2.19 -14.93
N THR A 489 25.94 2.98 -14.42
CA THR A 489 25.53 2.91 -13.00
C THR A 489 24.08 2.50 -12.90
N GLN A 490 23.77 1.65 -11.92
CA GLN A 490 22.42 1.25 -11.56
C GLN A 490 22.18 1.67 -10.12
N ASN A 491 21.22 2.55 -9.89
CA ASN A 491 20.86 3.08 -8.57
C ASN A 491 19.37 3.33 -8.53
N ASN A 492 18.70 3.06 -7.41
CA ASN A 492 17.27 3.38 -7.25
C ASN A 492 16.36 2.76 -8.33
N MET A 493 16.72 1.54 -8.78
CA MET A 493 16.12 0.82 -9.92
C MET A 493 16.30 1.48 -11.31
N GLU A 494 17.05 2.57 -11.41
CA GLU A 494 17.34 3.27 -12.66
C GLU A 494 18.76 2.95 -13.14
N VAL A 495 18.95 2.87 -14.47
CA VAL A 495 20.26 2.66 -15.10
C VAL A 495 20.64 3.93 -15.86
N ALA A 496 21.87 4.40 -15.65
CA ALA A 496 22.43 5.57 -16.33
C ALA A 496 23.74 5.22 -17.02
N ASP A 497 23.87 5.62 -18.29
CA ASP A 497 25.12 5.57 -19.03
C ASP A 497 26.01 6.74 -18.61
N ARG A 498 27.21 6.41 -18.12
CA ARG A 498 28.23 7.34 -17.63
C ARG A 498 29.50 7.32 -18.47
N THR A 499 29.47 6.67 -19.63
CA THR A 499 30.64 6.47 -20.51
C THR A 499 31.23 7.81 -20.98
N SER A 500 30.38 8.75 -21.41
CA SER A 500 30.85 10.07 -21.83
C SER A 500 31.52 10.86 -20.70
N GLN A 501 30.99 10.77 -19.47
CA GLN A 501 31.54 11.44 -18.31
C GLN A 501 32.95 10.94 -18.01
N VAL A 502 33.15 9.61 -17.97
CA VAL A 502 34.47 9.01 -17.67
C VAL A 502 35.53 9.20 -18.75
N TRP A 503 35.13 9.44 -20.01
CA TRP A 503 36.07 9.73 -21.10
C TRP A 503 36.54 11.17 -21.11
N HIS A 504 35.63 12.12 -20.86
CA HIS A 504 35.93 13.55 -20.97
C HIS A 504 36.43 14.16 -19.66
N GLY A 505 36.13 13.58 -18.50
CA GLY A 505 36.68 14.05 -17.22
C GLY A 505 36.15 15.42 -16.75
N GLN A 506 34.98 15.85 -17.24
CA GLN A 506 34.47 17.21 -17.02
C GLN A 506 33.33 17.30 -16.00
N THR A 507 32.66 16.20 -15.67
CA THR A 507 31.47 16.21 -14.80
C THR A 507 31.51 15.05 -13.82
N LEU A 508 31.58 15.39 -12.53
CA LEU A 508 31.54 14.43 -11.44
C LEU A 508 30.18 13.75 -11.34
N PHE A 509 30.18 12.46 -11.05
CA PHE A 509 28.99 11.71 -10.71
C PHE A 509 29.27 10.73 -9.56
N ALA A 510 28.21 10.35 -8.84
CA ALA A 510 28.29 9.32 -7.81
C ALA A 510 28.04 7.93 -8.44
N PRO A 511 28.98 6.97 -8.33
CA PRO A 511 28.74 5.60 -8.78
C PRO A 511 27.58 4.93 -8.04
N PHE A 512 27.49 5.20 -6.74
CA PHE A 512 26.43 4.75 -5.85
C PHE A 512 25.69 5.97 -5.32
N ALA A 513 24.41 6.09 -5.65
CA ALA A 513 23.57 7.22 -5.27
C ALA A 513 22.35 6.72 -4.50
N GLY A 514 22.10 7.30 -3.32
CA GLY A 514 20.93 6.99 -2.52
C GLY A 514 19.63 7.56 -3.12
N LEU A 515 18.52 7.25 -2.47
CA LEU A 515 17.21 7.80 -2.79
C LEU A 515 17.16 9.32 -2.60
N GLU A 516 16.36 9.99 -3.43
CA GLU A 516 16.13 11.44 -3.31
C GLU A 516 15.27 11.76 -2.07
N GLY A 517 15.69 12.77 -1.29
CA GLY A 517 14.95 13.26 -0.13
C GLY A 517 15.53 12.75 1.20
N THR A 518 14.80 13.02 2.27
CA THR A 518 15.24 12.71 3.66
C THR A 518 14.21 11.92 4.45
N TYR A 519 13.00 11.80 3.94
CA TYR A 519 11.86 11.22 4.64
C TYR A 519 11.31 10.03 3.88
N PRO A 520 10.75 9.03 4.58
CA PRO A 520 10.03 7.95 3.94
C PRO A 520 8.83 8.48 3.17
N ALA A 521 8.62 7.93 1.98
CA ALA A 521 7.61 8.43 1.06
C ALA A 521 6.83 7.28 0.41
N PHE A 522 5.53 7.50 0.26
CA PHE A 522 4.60 6.64 -0.46
C PHE A 522 4.27 7.28 -1.80
N TYR A 523 4.69 6.65 -2.90
CA TYR A 523 4.54 7.14 -4.28
C TYR A 523 3.35 6.50 -4.97
N MET A 524 2.67 7.31 -5.78
CA MET A 524 1.59 6.92 -6.67
C MET A 524 1.92 7.41 -8.08
N GLY A 525 2.05 6.47 -9.01
CA GLY A 525 2.35 6.73 -10.41
C GLY A 525 1.10 6.66 -11.28
N PHE A 526 0.88 7.69 -12.09
CA PHE A 526 -0.28 7.83 -12.97
C PHE A 526 0.13 7.83 -14.45
N ASP A 527 -0.67 7.20 -15.30
CA ASP A 527 -0.43 7.15 -16.75
C ASP A 527 -0.57 8.52 -17.43
N GLN A 528 -1.44 9.36 -16.89
CA GLN A 528 -1.71 10.74 -17.31
C GLN A 528 -1.72 11.67 -16.09
N ALA A 529 -1.43 12.95 -16.31
CA ALA A 529 -1.44 13.94 -15.24
C ALA A 529 -2.87 14.15 -14.69
N PRO A 530 -3.12 13.94 -13.39
CA PRO A 530 -4.41 14.25 -12.78
C PRO A 530 -4.54 15.78 -12.60
N ARG A 531 -4.96 16.49 -13.65
CA ARG A 531 -5.04 17.96 -13.71
C ARG A 531 -6.44 18.48 -13.36
N LYS A 532 -6.53 19.74 -12.92
CA LYS A 532 -7.76 20.44 -12.48
C LYS A 532 -8.33 19.81 -11.20
N GLY A 533 -9.52 20.24 -10.78
CA GLY A 533 -10.16 19.67 -9.61
C GLY A 533 -11.58 20.19 -9.40
N PRO A 534 -12.24 19.74 -8.32
CA PRO A 534 -11.69 18.90 -7.26
C PRO A 534 -11.57 17.42 -7.66
N ILE A 535 -10.35 16.87 -7.66
CA ILE A 535 -10.09 15.43 -7.77
C ILE A 535 -10.09 14.85 -6.36
N GLN A 536 -10.69 13.67 -6.19
CA GLN A 536 -10.81 13.00 -4.90
C GLN A 536 -10.29 11.56 -5.01
N MET A 537 -9.37 11.19 -4.11
CA MET A 537 -8.87 9.83 -3.94
C MET A 537 -9.35 9.29 -2.60
N TYR A 538 -10.11 8.20 -2.62
CA TYR A 538 -10.52 7.52 -1.40
C TYR A 538 -9.49 6.47 -0.99
N PHE A 539 -9.00 6.55 0.23
CA PHE A 539 -8.13 5.56 0.83
C PHE A 539 -8.96 4.71 1.79
N SER A 540 -9.08 3.42 1.49
CA SER A 540 -9.67 2.44 2.39
C SER A 540 -8.59 1.97 3.37
N MET A 541 -8.76 2.28 4.65
CA MET A 541 -7.80 1.95 5.70
C MET A 541 -8.43 0.95 6.67
N LYS A 542 -7.68 -0.08 7.08
CA LYS A 542 -8.08 -0.88 8.24
C LYS A 542 -7.85 -0.02 9.48
N GLY A 543 -8.94 0.43 10.12
CA GLY A 543 -8.92 1.38 11.22
C GLY A 543 -8.03 0.92 12.37
N GLN A 544 -7.30 1.86 12.97
CA GLN A 544 -6.40 1.59 14.09
C GLN A 544 -6.74 2.44 15.31
N PRO A 545 -6.55 1.89 16.53
CA PRO A 545 -6.78 2.65 17.75
C PRO A 545 -5.65 3.69 17.93
N VAL A 546 -5.94 4.93 17.56
CA VAL A 546 -5.10 6.09 17.89
C VAL A 546 -5.54 6.61 19.26
N SER A 547 -4.65 6.59 20.24
CA SER A 547 -4.96 7.03 21.61
C SER A 547 -4.53 8.48 21.86
N ARG A 548 -3.48 8.96 21.19
CA ARG A 548 -2.91 10.29 21.41
C ARG A 548 -2.70 11.04 20.10
N SER A 549 -2.91 12.35 20.12
CA SER A 549 -2.63 13.22 18.96
C SER A 549 -1.17 13.17 18.51
N SER A 550 -0.23 12.92 19.42
CA SER A 550 1.20 12.74 19.11
C SER A 550 1.52 11.46 18.34
N GLU A 551 0.57 10.54 18.18
CA GLU A 551 0.71 9.32 17.36
C GLU A 551 0.26 9.53 15.91
N LEU A 552 -0.41 10.65 15.61
CA LEU A 552 -0.84 10.97 14.25
C LEU A 552 0.38 11.32 13.39
N PRO A 553 0.59 10.63 12.26
CA PRO A 553 1.73 10.93 11.40
C PRO A 553 1.55 12.26 10.69
N LEU A 554 2.66 13.00 10.60
CA LEU A 554 2.74 14.20 9.81
C LEU A 554 2.94 13.86 8.32
N ILE A 555 1.83 13.68 7.61
CA ILE A 555 1.83 13.43 6.17
C ILE A 555 1.80 14.74 5.38
N GLU A 556 2.77 14.93 4.50
CA GLU A 556 2.79 16.02 3.52
C GLU A 556 2.70 15.46 2.10
N TRP A 557 1.88 16.11 1.27
CA TRP A 557 1.66 15.69 -0.11
C TRP A 557 2.52 16.53 -1.06
N GLU A 558 3.22 15.87 -1.97
CA GLU A 558 4.02 16.51 -3.02
C GLU A 558 3.68 15.89 -4.38
N TYR A 559 3.89 16.67 -5.44
CA TYR A 559 3.78 16.22 -6.82
C TYR A 559 5.02 16.60 -7.61
N LEU A 560 5.30 15.87 -8.67
CA LEU A 560 6.45 16.15 -9.52
C LEU A 560 6.07 17.17 -10.61
N ARG A 561 6.78 18.29 -10.65
CA ARG A 561 6.59 19.37 -11.64
C ARG A 561 7.84 19.61 -12.48
N TYR A 562 7.68 20.33 -13.58
CA TYR A 562 8.82 20.81 -14.37
C TYR A 562 9.36 22.13 -13.79
N GLY A 563 10.52 22.06 -13.13
CA GLY A 563 11.26 23.21 -12.61
C GLY A 563 12.28 23.77 -13.61
N PRO A 564 12.99 24.86 -13.23
CA PRO A 564 13.97 25.52 -14.10
C PRO A 564 15.20 24.65 -14.41
N ALA A 565 15.56 23.72 -13.52
CA ALA A 565 16.69 22.80 -13.68
C ALA A 565 16.26 21.37 -14.07
N GLY A 566 14.97 21.15 -14.37
CA GLY A 566 14.40 19.83 -14.65
C GLY A 566 13.28 19.44 -13.67
N PRO A 567 12.90 18.15 -13.61
CA PRO A 567 11.87 17.65 -12.69
C PRO A 567 12.23 17.93 -11.22
N GLU A 568 11.28 18.49 -10.47
CA GLU A 568 11.44 18.76 -9.03
C GLU A 568 10.14 18.50 -8.26
N TRP A 569 10.25 18.18 -6.98
CA TRP A 569 9.10 17.99 -6.10
C TRP A 569 8.57 19.31 -5.58
N ALA A 570 7.25 19.50 -5.67
CA ALA A 570 6.56 20.68 -5.15
C ALA A 570 5.40 20.28 -4.22
N PRO A 571 5.06 21.09 -3.21
CA PRO A 571 3.93 20.83 -2.34
C PRO A 571 2.61 20.78 -3.10
N LEU A 572 1.82 19.73 -2.87
CA LEU A 572 0.46 19.58 -3.36
C LEU A 572 -0.51 19.98 -2.24
N LYS A 573 -1.32 21.02 -2.47
CA LYS A 573 -2.34 21.44 -1.50
C LYS A 573 -3.49 20.43 -1.50
N THR A 574 -3.73 19.82 -0.35
CA THR A 574 -4.78 18.80 -0.18
C THR A 574 -5.72 19.14 0.98
N ILE A 575 -6.93 18.61 0.91
CA ILE A 575 -7.82 18.42 2.06
C ILE A 575 -7.80 16.93 2.36
N ASP A 576 -7.19 16.55 3.48
CA ASP A 576 -6.98 15.15 3.86
C ASP A 576 -7.94 14.73 4.98
N GLU A 577 -8.96 13.95 4.63
CA GLU A 577 -9.90 13.38 5.60
C GLU A 577 -9.39 12.11 6.29
N THR A 578 -8.29 11.51 5.81
CA THR A 578 -7.73 10.24 6.31
C THR A 578 -7.00 10.40 7.65
N LEU A 579 -6.75 11.65 8.07
CA LEU A 579 -5.95 11.99 9.25
C LEU A 579 -4.58 11.30 9.23
N GLY A 580 -3.84 11.45 8.13
CA GLY A 580 -2.54 10.82 7.94
C GLY A 580 -2.63 9.29 7.84
N PHE A 581 -3.59 8.79 7.06
CA PHE A 581 -3.86 7.37 6.86
C PHE A 581 -4.29 6.60 8.12
N THR A 582 -4.72 7.26 9.20
CA THR A 582 -5.19 6.55 10.42
C THR A 582 -6.63 6.06 10.33
N ARG A 583 -7.40 6.55 9.35
CA ARG A 583 -8.77 6.11 9.03
C ARG A 583 -9.06 6.20 7.54
N SER A 584 -10.10 5.50 7.08
CA SER A 584 -10.60 5.65 5.72
C SER A 584 -11.13 7.07 5.48
N GLY A 585 -10.91 7.61 4.29
CA GLY A 585 -11.31 8.97 3.95
C GLY A 585 -10.83 9.39 2.57
N THR A 586 -11.27 10.57 2.14
CA THR A 586 -10.81 11.15 0.87
C THR A 586 -9.63 12.09 1.07
N VAL A 587 -8.73 12.11 0.08
CA VAL A 587 -7.76 13.18 -0.13
C VAL A 587 -8.20 13.93 -1.37
N GLN A 588 -8.60 15.18 -1.17
CA GLN A 588 -9.08 16.06 -2.23
C GLN A 588 -8.01 17.07 -2.62
N PHE A 589 -7.82 17.29 -3.93
CA PHE A 589 -6.87 18.27 -4.44
C PHE A 589 -7.30 18.85 -5.79
N ALA A 590 -6.69 19.97 -6.16
CA ALA A 590 -6.72 20.49 -7.52
C ALA A 590 -5.36 20.23 -8.16
N GLY A 591 -5.35 19.40 -9.20
CA GLY A 591 -4.19 19.03 -9.97
C GLY A 591 -3.56 20.21 -10.71
N PRO A 592 -2.29 20.55 -10.42
CA PRO A 592 -1.58 21.63 -11.10
C PRO A 592 -1.38 21.38 -12.60
N THR A 593 -1.12 22.43 -13.37
CA THR A 593 -0.96 22.31 -14.85
C THR A 593 0.45 21.92 -15.29
N ASP A 594 1.43 22.07 -14.40
CA ASP A 594 2.88 21.92 -14.59
C ASP A 594 3.42 20.53 -14.20
N PHE A 595 2.53 19.54 -14.03
CA PHE A 595 2.91 18.13 -13.89
C PHE A 595 3.87 17.70 -15.00
N VAL A 596 4.97 17.06 -14.61
CA VAL A 596 5.95 16.49 -15.53
C VAL A 596 5.93 14.97 -15.45
N LYS A 597 6.09 14.34 -16.61
CA LYS A 597 6.29 12.89 -16.72
C LYS A 597 7.77 12.59 -16.48
N SER A 598 8.08 11.60 -15.64
CA SER A 598 9.46 11.24 -15.32
C SER A 598 9.59 9.73 -15.21
N ASN A 599 10.70 9.19 -15.72
CA ASN A 599 11.09 7.81 -15.45
C ASN A 599 11.51 7.70 -13.98
N ARG A 600 10.80 6.87 -13.22
CA ARG A 600 11.14 6.47 -11.85
C ARG A 600 10.71 5.03 -11.64
N PHE A 601 11.49 4.26 -10.90
CA PHE A 601 11.19 2.85 -10.62
C PHE A 601 10.93 2.04 -11.92
N GLN A 602 11.67 2.36 -12.98
CA GLN A 602 11.57 1.75 -14.33
C GLN A 602 10.29 2.09 -15.12
N SER A 603 9.48 3.02 -14.62
CA SER A 603 8.21 3.42 -15.22
C SER A 603 8.22 4.93 -15.50
N GLU A 604 7.91 5.32 -16.74
CA GLU A 604 7.71 6.73 -17.09
C GLU A 604 6.25 7.13 -16.83
N LEU A 605 6.01 7.83 -15.71
CA LEU A 605 4.68 8.17 -15.19
C LEU A 605 4.65 9.60 -14.62
N TYR A 606 3.45 10.08 -14.28
CA TYR A 606 3.25 11.28 -13.45
C TYR A 606 3.17 10.88 -11.98
N TRP A 607 3.89 11.58 -11.12
CA TRP A 607 4.06 11.13 -9.73
C TRP A 607 3.48 12.10 -8.71
N ILE A 608 2.76 11.54 -7.76
CA ILE A 608 2.37 12.17 -6.49
C ILE A 608 2.97 11.31 -5.37
N ARG A 609 3.49 11.94 -4.30
CA ARG A 609 3.98 11.23 -3.14
C ARG A 609 3.46 11.82 -1.83
N ALA A 610 3.26 10.96 -0.85
CA ALA A 610 2.94 11.32 0.53
C ALA A 610 4.17 11.04 1.40
N LEU A 611 4.79 12.10 1.94
CA LEU A 611 5.97 12.04 2.80
C LEU A 611 5.55 11.98 4.25
N ASN A 612 6.19 11.10 5.04
CA ASN A 612 6.04 11.14 6.48
C ASN A 612 7.18 11.95 7.13
N ARG A 613 6.91 13.23 7.41
CA ARG A 613 7.92 14.24 7.84
C ARG A 613 8.45 14.04 9.25
N ASP A 614 7.73 13.36 10.13
CA ASP A 614 8.21 13.09 11.49
C ASP A 614 9.07 11.82 11.58
N GLY A 615 9.10 11.01 10.50
CA GLY A 615 9.82 9.75 10.43
C GLY A 615 9.40 8.73 11.49
N GLN A 616 8.22 8.89 12.10
CA GLN A 616 7.84 8.16 13.31
C GLN A 616 7.75 6.64 13.10
N PHE A 617 7.47 6.20 11.87
CA PHE A 617 7.29 4.79 11.53
C PHE A 617 8.61 4.05 11.23
N GLU A 618 9.69 4.77 10.87
CA GLU A 618 11.00 4.17 10.56
C GLU A 618 11.90 4.01 11.77
N ARG A 619 11.87 4.95 12.72
CA ARG A 619 12.78 4.96 13.86
C ARG A 619 12.47 3.80 14.82
N LYS A 620 13.35 2.77 14.82
CA LYS A 620 13.27 1.58 15.69
C LYS A 620 13.00 1.90 17.18
N ALA A 621 13.42 3.06 17.67
CA ALA A 621 13.28 3.47 19.07
C ALA A 621 11.90 4.07 19.46
N ARG A 622 11.03 4.40 18.49
CA ARG A 622 9.71 5.03 18.75
C ARG A 622 8.49 4.22 18.29
N ALA A 623 8.68 2.97 17.84
CA ALA A 623 7.64 2.12 17.26
C ALA A 623 6.60 1.58 18.29
N HIS A 624 5.94 2.46 19.04
CA HIS A 624 4.82 2.14 19.93
C HIS A 624 3.46 2.65 19.38
N GLY A 625 3.47 3.29 18.20
CA GLY A 625 2.27 3.76 17.49
C GLY A 625 1.81 2.74 16.43
N PRO A 626 0.51 2.64 16.16
CA PRO A 626 -0.03 1.72 15.16
C PRO A 626 0.32 2.20 13.74
N ARG A 627 0.71 1.27 12.86
CA ARG A 627 1.16 1.55 11.47
C ARG A 627 0.00 1.52 10.48
N PRO A 628 -0.19 2.50 9.58
CA PRO A 628 -1.36 2.53 8.69
C PRO A 628 -1.46 1.28 7.81
N HIS A 629 -2.64 0.66 7.76
CA HIS A 629 -2.91 -0.52 6.92
C HIS A 629 -3.83 -0.14 5.76
N LEU A 630 -3.25 0.02 4.58
CA LEU A 630 -3.95 0.41 3.37
C LEU A 630 -4.60 -0.81 2.71
N ALA A 631 -5.93 -0.87 2.69
CA ALA A 631 -6.70 -1.92 2.05
C ALA A 631 -6.98 -1.61 0.56
N GLY A 632 -7.08 -0.33 0.18
CA GLY A 632 -7.35 0.03 -1.21
C GLY A 632 -7.27 1.53 -1.48
N ILE A 633 -7.05 1.88 -2.75
CA ILE A 633 -7.06 3.26 -3.24
C ILE A 633 -8.06 3.34 -4.40
N HIS A 634 -9.04 4.24 -4.26
CA HIS A 634 -10.10 4.44 -5.23
C HIS A 634 -10.11 5.90 -5.71
N LEU A 635 -9.49 6.16 -6.86
CA LEU A 635 -9.56 7.46 -7.53
C LEU A 635 -11.00 7.76 -7.97
N ASN A 636 -11.33 9.04 -8.18
CA ASN A 636 -12.65 9.48 -8.66
C ASN A 636 -13.80 9.09 -7.71
N THR A 637 -13.53 9.16 -6.41
CA THR A 637 -14.48 8.74 -5.38
C THR A 637 -15.01 9.93 -4.61
N THR A 638 -16.34 10.06 -4.47
CA THR A 638 -16.96 11.12 -3.67
C THR A 638 -17.99 10.59 -2.69
N LYS A 639 -18.31 11.40 -1.68
CA LYS A 639 -19.32 11.07 -0.67
C LYS A 639 -20.72 11.12 -1.27
N VAL A 640 -21.56 10.16 -0.88
CA VAL A 640 -23.00 10.12 -1.19
C VAL A 640 -23.83 10.10 0.09
N ILE A 641 -25.03 10.64 -0.01
CA ILE A 641 -26.04 10.64 1.05
C ILE A 641 -27.26 9.95 0.48
N GLN A 642 -27.84 9.04 1.26
CA GLN A 642 -29.10 8.40 0.92
C GLN A 642 -30.21 9.43 1.12
N GLN A 643 -30.67 10.01 0.03
CA GLN A 643 -31.77 10.96 0.01
C GLN A 643 -32.37 11.01 -1.40
N GLU A 644 -33.60 11.50 -1.49
CA GLU A 644 -34.26 11.79 -2.76
C GLU A 644 -34.85 13.20 -2.68
N SER A 645 -34.39 14.07 -3.58
CA SER A 645 -34.89 15.43 -3.69
C SER A 645 -36.18 15.49 -4.50
N VAL A 646 -37.26 15.90 -3.86
CA VAL A 646 -38.54 16.26 -4.48
C VAL A 646 -38.55 17.77 -4.69
N ARG A 647 -38.83 18.22 -5.91
CA ARG A 647 -38.80 19.65 -6.27
C ARG A 647 -40.16 20.14 -6.71
N ARG A 648 -40.51 21.35 -6.26
CA ARG A 648 -41.71 22.08 -6.66
C ARG A 648 -43.01 21.30 -6.43
N GLU A 649 -43.10 20.55 -5.33
CA GLU A 649 -44.36 19.91 -4.97
C GLU A 649 -45.35 20.97 -4.49
N VAL A 650 -46.59 20.88 -4.96
CA VAL A 650 -47.69 21.70 -4.48
C VAL A 650 -48.50 20.86 -3.49
N PRO A 651 -48.43 21.16 -2.17
CA PRO A 651 -49.05 20.32 -1.16
C PRO A 651 -50.57 20.42 -1.21
N LYS A 652 -51.25 19.30 -0.97
CA LYS A 652 -52.72 19.22 -0.98
C LYS A 652 -53.30 19.96 0.22
N LYS A 653 -54.11 20.99 -0.03
CA LYS A 653 -54.85 21.71 1.01
C LYS A 653 -56.02 20.88 1.56
N VAL A 654 -56.09 20.72 2.88
CA VAL A 654 -57.12 19.99 3.61
C VAL A 654 -57.75 20.91 4.66
N HIS A 655 -59.06 21.12 4.60
CA HIS A 655 -59.77 21.93 5.59
C HIS A 655 -60.05 21.12 6.85
N VAL A 656 -59.58 21.63 8.00
CA VAL A 656 -59.84 21.05 9.33
C VAL A 656 -61.03 21.74 9.98
N SER A 657 -61.19 23.05 9.74
CA SER A 657 -62.35 23.84 10.11
C SER A 657 -62.58 24.96 9.08
N ASP A 658 -63.60 25.80 9.30
CA ASP A 658 -63.89 26.96 8.43
C ASP A 658 -62.74 27.98 8.42
N THR A 659 -61.92 28.02 9.46
CA THR A 659 -60.82 28.99 9.63
C THR A 659 -59.43 28.36 9.56
N GLU A 660 -59.31 27.02 9.58
CA GLU A 660 -58.03 26.32 9.62
C GLU A 660 -57.89 25.31 8.46
N ALA A 661 -56.78 25.44 7.73
CA ALA A 661 -56.40 24.50 6.67
C ALA A 661 -54.98 23.99 6.90
N HIS A 662 -54.79 22.70 6.63
CA HIS A 662 -53.50 22.02 6.68
C HIS A 662 -53.05 21.68 5.26
N PHE A 663 -51.75 21.64 5.02
CA PHE A 663 -51.17 21.35 3.71
C PHE A 663 -50.40 20.04 3.78
N HIS A 664 -50.82 19.06 2.98
CA HIS A 664 -50.29 17.70 3.05
C HIS A 664 -49.36 17.43 1.87
N LEU A 665 -48.12 17.07 2.19
CA LEU A 665 -47.17 16.55 1.22
C LEU A 665 -47.51 15.10 0.85
N GLU A 666 -47.25 14.72 -0.40
CA GLU A 666 -47.52 13.40 -0.96
C GLU A 666 -46.51 12.37 -0.42
N ASN A 667 -45.22 12.71 -0.48
CA ASN A 667 -44.16 11.81 0.01
C ASN A 667 -43.77 12.14 1.46
N ARG A 668 -43.74 11.13 2.31
CA ARG A 668 -43.41 11.19 3.75
C ARG A 668 -42.58 9.98 4.17
N PRO A 669 -41.72 10.10 5.21
CA PRO A 669 -41.42 11.29 6.00
C PRO A 669 -40.51 12.29 5.27
N VAL A 670 -40.53 13.54 5.72
CA VAL A 670 -39.70 14.65 5.22
C VAL A 670 -38.45 14.81 6.08
N PHE A 671 -37.28 14.88 5.46
CA PHE A 671 -35.99 15.03 6.15
C PHE A 671 -35.53 16.48 6.22
N SER A 672 -35.66 17.21 5.12
CA SER A 672 -35.34 18.63 5.03
C SER A 672 -36.24 19.29 4.01
N GLU A 673 -36.56 20.57 4.20
CA GLU A 673 -37.56 21.28 3.42
C GLU A 673 -37.19 22.74 3.18
N GLU A 674 -37.72 23.29 2.09
CA GLU A 674 -37.82 24.71 1.80
C GLU A 674 -39.25 24.99 1.34
N VAL A 675 -39.94 25.84 2.10
CA VAL A 675 -41.34 26.20 1.82
C VAL A 675 -41.37 27.60 1.23
N TRP A 676 -41.95 27.70 0.04
CA TRP A 676 -42.08 28.92 -0.72
C TRP A 676 -43.55 29.27 -0.86
N VAL A 677 -43.89 30.53 -0.59
CA VAL A 677 -45.26 31.03 -0.68
C VAL A 677 -45.34 32.08 -1.77
N ASP A 678 -46.36 31.96 -2.63
CA ASP A 678 -46.64 32.94 -3.65
C ASP A 678 -47.29 34.19 -3.02
N GLU A 679 -46.53 35.28 -2.90
CA GLU A 679 -46.98 36.57 -2.38
C GLU A 679 -47.28 37.60 -3.50
N THR A 680 -47.57 37.14 -4.72
CA THR A 680 -47.85 38.02 -5.86
C THR A 680 -48.93 39.06 -5.55
N GLY A 681 -48.64 40.32 -5.87
CA GLY A 681 -49.56 41.45 -5.66
C GLY A 681 -49.69 41.94 -4.21
N ARG A 682 -48.91 41.40 -3.27
CA ARG A 682 -48.92 41.81 -1.84
C ARG A 682 -47.74 42.67 -1.41
N LEU A 683 -46.61 42.57 -2.11
CA LEU A 683 -45.42 43.37 -1.88
C LEU A 683 -45.31 44.46 -2.96
N ASN A 684 -44.99 45.69 -2.55
CA ASN A 684 -44.63 46.74 -3.49
C ASN A 684 -43.13 46.60 -3.88
N GLU A 685 -42.68 47.32 -4.91
CA GLU A 685 -41.27 47.27 -5.36
C GLU A 685 -40.27 47.72 -4.29
N LEU A 686 -40.64 48.62 -3.37
CA LEU A 686 -39.75 49.04 -2.28
C LEU A 686 -39.53 47.91 -1.26
N ASP A 687 -40.60 47.21 -0.88
CA ASP A 687 -40.55 46.10 0.06
C ASP A 687 -39.84 44.87 -0.55
N LEU A 688 -40.03 44.63 -1.85
CA LEU A 688 -39.31 43.59 -2.57
C LEU A 688 -37.80 43.89 -2.64
N ASN A 689 -37.42 45.13 -2.93
CA ASN A 689 -36.02 45.53 -2.94
C ASN A 689 -35.39 45.40 -1.54
N ALA A 690 -36.12 45.75 -0.47
CA ALA A 690 -35.66 45.55 0.89
C ALA A 690 -35.44 44.06 1.23
N LEU A 691 -36.31 43.16 0.76
CA LEU A 691 -36.12 41.71 0.92
C LEU A 691 -34.91 41.19 0.14
N LEU A 692 -34.72 41.66 -1.09
CA LEU A 692 -33.57 41.29 -1.92
C LEU A 692 -32.24 41.81 -1.34
N GLU A 693 -32.24 42.98 -0.71
CA GLU A 693 -31.08 43.53 0.01
C GLU A 693 -30.76 42.72 1.28
N GLN A 694 -31.79 42.21 1.97
CA GLN A 694 -31.61 41.41 3.18
C GLN A 694 -31.16 39.98 2.87
N ASP A 695 -31.82 39.31 1.93
CA ASP A 695 -31.47 37.97 1.45
C ASP A 695 -31.98 37.77 0.01
N ALA A 696 -31.09 38.01 -0.95
CA ALA A 696 -31.37 37.81 -2.37
C ALA A 696 -31.80 36.36 -2.73
N THR A 697 -31.52 35.37 -1.87
CA THR A 697 -31.91 33.97 -2.08
C THR A 697 -33.26 33.61 -1.48
N ALA A 698 -33.89 34.52 -0.74
CA ALA A 698 -35.20 34.28 -0.11
C ALA A 698 -36.39 34.62 -1.02
N THR A 699 -36.15 35.12 -2.23
CA THR A 699 -37.23 35.48 -3.17
C THR A 699 -36.93 35.02 -4.60
N GLU A 700 -37.94 34.52 -5.30
CA GLU A 700 -37.89 34.20 -6.73
C GLU A 700 -38.96 35.05 -7.45
N VAL A 701 -38.51 35.96 -8.32
CA VAL A 701 -39.37 36.92 -9.02
C VAL A 701 -39.40 36.57 -10.49
N ILE A 702 -40.59 36.25 -11.00
CA ILE A 702 -40.84 36.04 -12.43
C ILE A 702 -41.50 37.29 -12.97
N ARG A 703 -40.90 37.91 -14.00
CA ARG A 703 -41.41 39.14 -14.62
C ARG A 703 -41.85 38.90 -16.07
N ASP A 704 -42.82 39.68 -16.53
CA ASP A 704 -43.21 39.69 -17.95
C ASP A 704 -42.21 40.49 -18.80
N SER A 705 -42.41 40.50 -20.12
CA SER A 705 -41.60 41.29 -21.06
C SER A 705 -41.71 42.81 -20.86
N GLY A 706 -42.71 43.27 -20.12
CA GLY A 706 -42.91 44.68 -19.73
C GLY A 706 -42.25 45.03 -18.39
N GLY A 707 -41.63 44.07 -17.70
CA GLY A 707 -40.99 44.25 -16.40
C GLY A 707 -41.94 44.14 -15.19
N ASN A 708 -43.24 43.86 -15.39
CA ASN A 708 -44.18 43.68 -14.29
C ASN A 708 -43.95 42.32 -13.62
N ILE A 709 -44.17 42.27 -12.30
CA ILE A 709 -44.09 41.01 -11.53
C ILE A 709 -45.29 40.13 -11.90
N LEU A 710 -45.02 39.01 -12.58
CA LEU A 710 -46.00 37.96 -12.85
C LEU A 710 -46.15 37.02 -11.66
N GLN A 711 -45.05 36.69 -11.01
CA GLN A 711 -45.05 35.80 -9.86
C GLN A 711 -43.94 36.17 -8.87
N LEU A 712 -44.24 36.09 -7.57
CA LEU A 712 -43.31 36.36 -6.49
C LEU A 712 -43.38 35.24 -5.45
N TRP A 713 -42.40 34.34 -5.48
CA TRP A 713 -42.23 33.34 -4.44
C TRP A 713 -41.33 33.89 -3.34
N VAL A 714 -41.76 33.74 -2.09
CA VAL A 714 -41.01 34.13 -0.92
C VAL A 714 -40.80 32.93 -0.02
N ARG A 715 -39.55 32.70 0.39
CA ARG A 715 -39.19 31.61 1.30
C ARG A 715 -39.67 31.93 2.72
N TYR A 716 -40.37 30.98 3.33
CA TYR A 716 -40.76 31.03 4.73
C TYR A 716 -39.76 30.24 5.59
N SER A 717 -39.71 30.52 6.89
CA SER A 717 -38.83 29.87 7.87
C SER A 717 -39.60 28.90 8.78
N ALA A 718 -39.02 27.74 9.05
CA ALA A 718 -39.62 26.77 9.97
C ALA A 718 -39.51 27.27 11.42
N VAL A 719 -40.58 27.10 12.20
CA VAL A 719 -40.58 27.29 13.65
C VAL A 719 -41.18 26.06 14.34
N GLU A 720 -40.92 25.89 15.63
CA GLU A 720 -41.51 24.80 16.43
C GLU A 720 -42.94 25.13 16.87
N HIS A 721 -43.17 26.41 17.21
CA HIS A 721 -44.46 26.96 17.64
C HIS A 721 -44.61 28.40 17.14
N PHE A 722 -45.86 28.86 16.97
CA PHE A 722 -46.15 30.24 16.54
C PHE A 722 -46.15 31.27 17.67
N ASP A 723 -45.99 30.85 18.94
CA ASP A 723 -46.13 31.72 20.12
C ASP A 723 -45.22 32.97 20.11
N GLN A 724 -44.07 32.90 19.42
CA GLN A 724 -43.11 34.00 19.28
C GLN A 724 -43.15 34.68 17.90
N SER A 725 -44.10 34.31 17.04
CA SER A 725 -44.21 34.82 15.67
C SER A 725 -45.14 36.04 15.61
N ALA A 726 -44.65 37.16 15.11
CA ALA A 726 -45.46 38.34 14.83
C ALA A 726 -46.35 38.15 13.59
N ALA A 727 -47.35 39.02 13.42
CA ALA A 727 -48.33 38.94 12.34
C ALA A 727 -47.73 38.98 10.91
N ASP A 728 -46.56 39.59 10.73
CA ASP A 728 -45.86 39.68 9.44
C ASP A 728 -44.72 38.66 9.29
N ASP A 729 -44.46 37.85 10.32
CA ASP A 729 -43.38 36.85 10.30
C ASP A 729 -43.75 35.70 9.36
N ARG A 730 -42.86 35.43 8.39
CA ARG A 730 -43.01 34.39 7.37
C ARG A 730 -42.64 33.02 7.94
N HIS A 731 -43.44 32.54 8.89
CA HIS A 731 -43.19 31.29 9.59
C HIS A 731 -44.15 30.16 9.19
N TYR A 732 -43.67 28.92 9.25
CA TYR A 732 -44.49 27.72 9.10
C TYR A 732 -44.11 26.64 10.12
N LEU A 733 -45.03 25.71 10.38
CA LEU A 733 -44.78 24.47 11.11
C LEU A 733 -44.81 23.31 10.14
N LEU A 734 -43.90 22.36 10.28
CA LEU A 734 -43.93 21.09 9.56
C LEU A 734 -43.86 19.92 10.54
N ASP A 735 -44.88 19.07 10.54
CA ASP A 735 -44.72 17.72 11.09
C ASP A 735 -44.03 16.85 10.04
N ARG A 736 -42.71 16.68 10.20
CA ARG A 736 -41.85 15.90 9.30
C ARG A 736 -42.25 14.42 9.20
N SER A 737 -42.93 13.88 10.21
CA SER A 737 -43.36 12.48 10.22
C SER A 737 -44.60 12.26 9.34
N SER A 738 -45.57 13.17 9.42
CA SER A 738 -46.83 13.08 8.71
C SER A 738 -46.85 13.83 7.37
N GLY A 739 -45.93 14.78 7.18
CA GLY A 739 -45.85 15.67 6.02
C GLY A 739 -46.85 16.81 6.07
N VAL A 740 -47.33 17.18 7.27
CA VAL A 740 -48.38 18.20 7.46
C VAL A 740 -47.75 19.57 7.75
N LEU A 741 -48.01 20.51 6.85
CA LEU A 741 -47.63 21.92 6.94
C LEU A 741 -48.77 22.77 7.49
N ARG A 742 -48.42 23.71 8.37
CA ARG A 742 -49.32 24.71 8.95
C ARG A 742 -48.67 26.09 8.85
N PHE A 743 -49.48 27.11 8.64
CA PHE A 743 -49.06 28.51 8.50
C PHE A 743 -49.76 29.37 9.55
N GLY A 744 -49.27 30.60 9.73
CA GLY A 744 -49.85 31.53 10.70
C GLY A 744 -51.28 31.94 10.36
N ASP A 745 -51.97 32.51 11.34
CA ASP A 745 -53.36 32.97 11.25
C ASP A 745 -53.48 34.49 11.01
N GLY A 746 -52.34 35.19 10.85
CA GLY A 746 -52.27 36.64 10.72
C GLY A 746 -52.20 37.37 12.05
N VAL A 747 -52.24 36.67 13.18
CA VAL A 747 -51.93 37.17 14.52
C VAL A 747 -50.62 36.55 15.01
N HIS A 748 -50.51 35.22 14.93
CA HIS A 748 -49.33 34.44 15.28
C HIS A 748 -48.68 33.88 14.01
N GLY A 749 -47.83 34.69 13.38
CA GLY A 749 -47.28 34.41 12.05
C GLY A 749 -48.21 34.85 10.92
N LYS A 750 -47.61 35.07 9.75
CA LYS A 750 -48.29 35.59 8.56
C LYS A 750 -49.27 34.60 7.96
N ALA A 751 -50.52 35.05 7.77
CA ALA A 751 -51.56 34.30 7.09
C ALA A 751 -51.24 34.09 5.60
N LEU A 752 -51.61 32.92 5.08
CA LEU A 752 -51.51 32.66 3.65
C LEU A 752 -52.49 33.54 2.85
N PRO A 753 -52.16 33.86 1.58
CA PRO A 753 -53.08 34.57 0.70
C PRO A 753 -54.36 33.76 0.43
N ASN A 754 -55.52 34.40 0.57
CA ASN A 754 -56.84 33.78 0.35
C ASN A 754 -57.31 33.80 -1.12
N ASN A 755 -56.61 34.47 -2.02
CA ASN A 755 -57.04 34.73 -3.40
C ASN A 755 -55.97 34.25 -4.40
N GLY A 756 -56.10 33.02 -4.91
CA GLY A 756 -55.23 32.46 -5.95
C GLY A 756 -55.23 30.92 -5.96
N PRO A 757 -54.79 30.26 -7.06
CA PRO A 757 -54.50 28.83 -7.04
C PRO A 757 -53.34 28.54 -6.07
N GLU A 758 -53.45 27.43 -5.34
CA GLU A 758 -52.57 26.89 -4.28
C GLU A 758 -51.24 27.66 -4.06
N PRO A 759 -51.14 28.56 -3.06
CA PRO A 759 -50.06 29.53 -2.95
C PRO A 759 -48.77 28.97 -2.34
N VAL A 760 -48.58 27.64 -2.35
CA VAL A 760 -47.48 26.99 -1.61
C VAL A 760 -46.74 26.05 -2.55
N MET A 761 -45.42 26.17 -2.56
CA MET A 761 -44.50 25.30 -3.27
C MET A 761 -43.45 24.80 -2.28
N VAL A 762 -43.18 23.50 -2.30
CA VAL A 762 -42.25 22.88 -1.36
C VAL A 762 -41.16 22.13 -2.12
N HIS A 763 -39.91 22.41 -1.76
CA HIS A 763 -38.77 21.59 -2.11
C HIS A 763 -38.39 20.80 -0.88
N TYR A 764 -38.26 19.49 -0.97
CA TYR A 764 -37.90 18.71 0.20
C TYR A 764 -37.14 17.45 -0.16
N LYS A 765 -36.54 16.86 0.85
CA LYS A 765 -35.82 15.60 0.72
C LYS A 765 -36.50 14.54 1.55
N LYS A 766 -36.61 13.34 1.01
CA LYS A 766 -37.01 12.14 1.75
C LYS A 766 -35.83 11.19 1.89
N ILE A 767 -35.86 10.37 2.92
CA ILE A 767 -34.84 9.38 3.24
C ILE A 767 -35.49 8.03 3.50
N ALA A 768 -34.73 6.96 3.29
CA ALA A 768 -35.16 5.57 3.44
C ALA A 768 -34.85 4.99 4.83
N GLY A 769 -34.30 5.80 5.75
CA GLY A 769 -33.96 5.36 7.10
C GLY A 769 -33.01 4.15 7.08
N LYS A 770 -33.35 3.09 7.81
CA LYS A 770 -32.54 1.85 7.89
C LYS A 770 -32.38 1.15 6.56
N ARG A 771 -33.37 1.22 5.67
CA ARG A 771 -33.29 0.62 4.32
C ARG A 771 -32.17 1.24 3.50
N GLY A 772 -31.78 2.48 3.81
CA GLY A 772 -30.65 3.15 3.19
C GLY A 772 -29.28 2.54 3.47
N ASN A 773 -29.14 1.65 4.45
CA ASN A 773 -27.87 0.98 4.71
C ASN A 773 -27.67 -0.14 3.67
N VAL A 774 -26.66 0.01 2.82
CA VAL A 774 -26.38 -0.94 1.73
C VAL A 774 -24.93 -1.39 1.75
N GLU A 775 -24.70 -2.65 1.39
CA GLU A 775 -23.36 -3.24 1.32
C GLU A 775 -22.50 -2.62 0.22
N ALA A 776 -21.20 -2.92 0.24
CA ALA A 776 -20.27 -2.55 -0.84
C ALA A 776 -20.76 -3.08 -2.20
N GLY A 777 -20.59 -2.29 -3.27
CA GLY A 777 -20.97 -2.67 -4.64
C GLY A 777 -22.48 -2.69 -4.94
N ARG A 778 -23.34 -2.12 -4.08
CA ARG A 778 -24.80 -2.09 -4.30
C ARG A 778 -25.29 -0.81 -5.00
N ILE A 779 -24.58 0.30 -4.88
CA ILE A 779 -24.87 1.57 -5.57
C ILE A 779 -24.26 1.50 -6.97
N THR A 780 -25.04 1.08 -7.97
CA THR A 780 -24.51 0.65 -9.28
C THR A 780 -25.08 1.40 -10.47
N GLN A 781 -26.13 2.18 -10.28
CA GLN A 781 -26.88 2.80 -11.37
C GLN A 781 -26.92 4.32 -11.23
N LEU A 782 -26.78 5.02 -12.36
CA LEU A 782 -27.07 6.44 -12.49
C LEU A 782 -28.55 6.60 -12.84
N GLN A 783 -29.29 7.42 -12.09
CA GLN A 783 -30.69 7.69 -12.44
C GLN A 783 -30.80 8.46 -13.76
N GLN A 784 -29.81 9.32 -14.04
CA GLN A 784 -29.64 10.01 -15.32
C GLN A 784 -28.24 9.72 -15.86
N SER A 785 -28.14 9.21 -17.08
CA SER A 785 -26.84 8.93 -17.70
C SER A 785 -26.03 10.22 -17.86
N ILE A 786 -24.76 10.17 -17.45
CA ILE A 786 -23.80 11.26 -17.63
C ILE A 786 -22.84 10.84 -18.74
N ALA A 787 -22.63 11.71 -19.72
CA ALA A 787 -21.76 11.42 -20.85
C ALA A 787 -20.36 11.00 -20.39
N PHE A 788 -19.80 9.97 -21.04
CA PHE A 788 -18.47 9.39 -20.78
C PHE A 788 -18.29 8.70 -19.43
N VAL A 789 -19.31 8.67 -18.56
CA VAL A 789 -19.29 7.85 -17.33
C VAL A 789 -19.80 6.46 -17.69
N GLN A 790 -18.97 5.45 -17.47
CA GLN A 790 -19.28 4.05 -17.78
C GLN A 790 -19.97 3.35 -16.61
N GLU A 791 -19.47 3.57 -15.39
CA GLU A 791 -19.88 2.81 -14.21
C GLU A 791 -19.78 3.68 -12.95
N VAL A 792 -20.63 3.35 -11.97
CA VAL A 792 -20.56 3.84 -10.60
C VAL A 792 -20.63 2.65 -9.66
N SER A 793 -19.83 2.66 -8.59
CA SER A 793 -19.85 1.60 -7.56
C SER A 793 -19.45 2.17 -6.21
N ASN A 794 -19.97 1.65 -5.09
CA ASN A 794 -19.49 2.03 -3.77
C ASN A 794 -18.41 1.04 -3.28
N PRO A 795 -17.15 1.48 -3.04
CA PRO A 795 -16.08 0.58 -2.62
C PRO A 795 -16.26 0.03 -1.20
N GLU A 796 -16.99 0.77 -0.35
CA GLU A 796 -17.33 0.38 1.01
C GLU A 796 -18.85 0.48 1.25
N PRO A 797 -19.40 -0.20 2.27
CA PRO A 797 -20.80 -0.09 2.63
C PRO A 797 -21.21 1.35 2.92
N ALA A 798 -22.42 1.74 2.48
CA ALA A 798 -23.04 2.98 2.88
C ALA A 798 -23.88 2.73 4.14
N GLY A 799 -23.59 3.45 5.22
CA GLY A 799 -24.14 3.23 6.55
C GLY A 799 -24.53 4.52 7.25
N GLY A 800 -25.23 4.39 8.38
CA GLY A 800 -25.68 5.54 9.17
C GLY A 800 -27.16 5.87 9.03
N GLY A 801 -27.85 5.16 8.15
CA GLY A 801 -29.27 5.29 7.89
C GLY A 801 -30.08 4.66 9.00
N SER A 802 -31.11 5.37 9.46
CA SER A 802 -31.77 5.01 10.70
C SER A 802 -33.19 5.61 10.73
N ASP A 803 -34.21 4.81 11.07
CA ASP A 803 -35.65 5.20 11.09
C ASP A 803 -36.05 6.12 12.25
N ILE A 804 -37.16 6.84 12.12
CA ILE A 804 -37.69 7.71 13.19
C ILE A 804 -37.75 6.99 14.55
N GLU A 805 -37.36 7.68 15.62
CA GLU A 805 -37.35 7.10 16.97
C GLU A 805 -38.76 6.61 17.36
N PRO A 806 -38.95 5.34 17.79
CA PRO A 806 -40.25 4.86 18.20
C PRO A 806 -40.73 5.53 19.49
N LEU A 807 -42.04 5.80 19.61
CA LEU A 807 -42.63 6.55 20.74
C LEU A 807 -42.21 6.02 22.13
N LYS A 808 -42.08 4.70 22.28
CA LYS A 808 -41.64 4.08 23.53
C LYS A 808 -40.21 4.50 23.91
N ALA A 809 -39.31 4.66 22.94
CA ALA A 809 -37.95 5.14 23.16
C ALA A 809 -37.95 6.64 23.48
N THR A 810 -38.77 7.44 22.81
CA THR A 810 -38.96 8.87 23.10
C THR A 810 -39.39 9.10 24.56
N LEU A 811 -40.35 8.31 25.07
CA LEU A 811 -40.78 8.37 26.47
C LEU A 811 -39.68 7.98 27.48
N GLN A 812 -38.72 7.14 27.06
CA GLN A 812 -37.57 6.79 27.89
C GLN A 812 -36.48 7.87 27.86
N ARG A 813 -36.27 8.49 26.70
CA ARG A 813 -35.28 9.55 26.48
C ARG A 813 -35.71 10.88 27.12
N GLY A 814 -36.99 11.24 27.06
CA GLY A 814 -37.51 12.53 27.52
C GLY A 814 -37.00 12.98 28.89
N PRO A 815 -37.19 12.17 29.94
CA PRO A 815 -36.66 12.49 31.27
C PRO A 815 -35.13 12.64 31.32
N GLN A 816 -34.40 11.94 30.44
CA GLN A 816 -32.94 12.01 30.37
C GLN A 816 -32.48 13.30 29.70
N THR A 817 -33.20 13.78 28.67
CA THR A 817 -32.91 15.07 28.03
C THR A 817 -32.99 16.23 29.01
N VAL A 818 -33.99 16.22 29.90
CA VAL A 818 -34.10 17.21 30.99
C VAL A 818 -32.98 17.06 32.02
N ARG A 819 -32.50 15.83 32.27
CA ARG A 819 -31.41 15.58 33.21
C ARG A 819 -30.05 16.06 32.71
N HIS A 820 -29.70 15.74 31.46
CA HIS A 820 -28.38 16.04 30.91
C HIS A 820 -28.31 17.41 30.22
N CYS A 821 -29.44 18.06 29.91
CA CYS A 821 -29.51 19.39 29.29
C CYS A 821 -28.60 19.55 28.06
N ASP A 822 -28.60 18.54 27.18
CA ASP A 822 -27.73 18.46 25.99
C ASP A 822 -26.22 18.64 26.28
N ARG A 823 -25.73 18.16 27.44
CA ARG A 823 -24.31 18.19 27.82
C ARG A 823 -23.82 16.83 28.33
N ALA A 824 -22.63 16.45 27.89
CA ALA A 824 -21.99 15.19 28.27
C ALA A 824 -21.08 15.38 29.49
N ILE A 825 -21.60 15.10 30.69
CA ILE A 825 -20.88 15.32 31.96
C ILE A 825 -20.58 13.99 32.65
N THR A 826 -21.59 13.18 32.95
CA THR A 826 -21.46 11.87 33.59
C THR A 826 -21.40 10.75 32.56
N ALA A 827 -20.86 9.58 32.93
CA ALA A 827 -20.82 8.40 32.03
C ALA A 827 -22.19 8.04 31.44
N GLN A 828 -23.25 8.19 32.23
CA GLN A 828 -24.62 7.96 31.80
C GLN A 828 -25.10 9.01 30.78
N ASP A 829 -24.65 10.27 30.90
CA ASP A 829 -24.98 11.31 29.92
C ASP A 829 -24.32 11.02 28.56
N TYR A 830 -23.05 10.56 28.56
CA TYR A 830 -22.37 10.08 27.34
C TYR A 830 -23.12 8.92 26.68
N GLU A 831 -23.59 7.93 27.46
CA GLU A 831 -24.37 6.80 26.95
C GLU A 831 -25.71 7.23 26.34
N TRP A 832 -26.41 8.20 26.94
CA TRP A 832 -27.68 8.71 26.41
C TRP A 832 -27.48 9.60 25.18
N LEU A 833 -26.47 10.46 25.19
CA LEU A 833 -26.14 11.32 24.05
C LEU A 833 -25.63 10.51 22.86
N ALA A 834 -24.89 9.42 23.08
CA ALA A 834 -24.52 8.50 22.02
C ALA A 834 -25.76 7.90 21.33
N ARG A 835 -26.76 7.45 22.11
CA ARG A 835 -28.04 6.96 21.57
C ARG A 835 -28.83 8.05 20.84
N GLN A 836 -28.66 9.32 21.21
CA GLN A 836 -29.28 10.43 20.48
C GLN A 836 -28.57 10.71 19.15
N ALA A 837 -27.25 10.63 19.13
CA ALA A 837 -26.45 10.76 17.90
C ALA A 837 -26.79 9.67 16.88
N TYR A 838 -27.01 8.45 17.36
CA TYR A 838 -27.27 7.27 16.55
C TYR A 838 -28.29 6.37 17.23
N HIS A 839 -29.56 6.53 16.87
CA HIS A 839 -30.66 5.86 17.55
C HIS A 839 -30.73 4.35 17.28
N ASP A 840 -29.93 3.83 16.33
CA ASP A 840 -29.83 2.40 16.08
C ASP A 840 -28.76 1.70 16.94
N ILE A 841 -28.21 2.41 17.93
CA ILE A 841 -27.42 1.82 19.01
C ILE A 841 -28.33 1.01 19.92
N ALA A 842 -28.07 -0.30 20.00
CA ALA A 842 -28.78 -1.20 20.89
C ALA A 842 -28.20 -1.16 22.31
N LYS A 843 -26.87 -1.25 22.44
CA LYS A 843 -26.16 -1.22 23.72
C LYS A 843 -25.01 -0.24 23.64
N VAL A 844 -24.78 0.52 24.71
CA VAL A 844 -23.61 1.39 24.83
C VAL A 844 -23.17 1.42 26.28
N LYS A 845 -21.85 1.37 26.47
CA LYS A 845 -21.21 1.51 27.77
C LYS A 845 -20.13 2.57 27.70
N CYS A 846 -20.24 3.59 28.55
CA CYS A 846 -19.18 4.57 28.72
C CYS A 846 -18.17 4.05 29.75
N LEU A 847 -16.88 4.13 29.40
CA LEU A 847 -15.74 3.69 30.18
C LEU A 847 -14.81 4.90 30.40
N PRO A 848 -15.07 5.72 31.44
CA PRO A 848 -14.26 6.90 31.72
C PRO A 848 -12.85 6.54 32.19
N GLY A 849 -11.86 7.34 31.78
CA GLY A 849 -10.47 7.13 32.12
C GLY A 849 -9.83 5.97 31.37
N TYR A 850 -10.39 5.58 30.23
CA TYR A 850 -9.84 4.59 29.32
C TYR A 850 -9.62 5.22 27.95
N ASN A 851 -8.53 4.83 27.27
CA ASN A 851 -8.22 5.25 25.90
C ASN A 851 -8.73 4.23 24.85
N ALA A 852 -8.42 4.46 23.57
CA ALA A 852 -8.82 3.60 22.46
C ALA A 852 -8.29 2.15 22.56
N ARG A 853 -7.17 1.95 23.28
CA ARG A 853 -6.55 0.63 23.53
C ARG A 853 -7.05 -0.03 24.81
N MET A 854 -8.05 0.57 25.46
CA MET A 854 -8.59 0.11 26.73
C MET A 854 -7.58 0.13 27.89
N GLU A 855 -6.58 1.01 27.80
CA GLU A 855 -5.62 1.30 28.88
C GLU A 855 -6.10 2.48 29.72
N ARG A 856 -5.72 2.52 31.00
CA ARG A 856 -6.10 3.61 31.91
C ARG A 856 -5.36 4.90 31.54
N GLU A 857 -6.11 5.96 31.22
CA GLU A 857 -5.54 7.26 30.86
C GLU A 857 -6.48 8.42 31.26
N ASN A 858 -5.93 9.42 31.95
CA ASN A 858 -6.71 10.53 32.48
C ASN A 858 -7.25 11.45 31.39
N GLY A 859 -8.53 11.80 31.51
CA GLY A 859 -9.23 12.67 30.57
C GLY A 859 -9.51 12.02 29.21
N CYS A 860 -9.49 10.69 29.13
CA CYS A 860 -10.01 9.93 28.00
C CYS A 860 -11.36 9.30 28.35
N ILE A 861 -12.24 9.19 27.37
CA ILE A 861 -13.56 8.58 27.47
C ILE A 861 -13.73 7.64 26.29
N THR A 862 -13.83 6.34 26.59
CA THR A 862 -14.11 5.33 25.58
C THR A 862 -15.56 4.86 25.71
N LEU A 863 -16.29 4.83 24.60
CA LEU A 863 -17.63 4.26 24.52
C LEU A 863 -17.55 2.96 23.72
N ALA A 864 -17.89 1.84 24.36
CA ALA A 864 -18.13 0.57 23.67
C ALA A 864 -19.58 0.56 23.17
N VAL A 865 -19.78 0.40 21.86
CA VAL A 865 -21.10 0.57 21.22
C VAL A 865 -21.47 -0.63 20.36
N LEU A 866 -22.62 -1.24 20.64
CA LEU A 866 -23.23 -2.29 19.83
C LEU A 866 -24.40 -1.71 19.03
N GLY A 867 -24.32 -1.79 17.70
CA GLY A 867 -25.44 -1.49 16.81
C GLY A 867 -26.53 -2.59 16.85
N SER A 868 -27.74 -2.27 16.38
CA SER A 868 -28.86 -3.21 16.34
C SER A 868 -28.61 -4.43 15.44
N GLY A 869 -27.78 -4.29 14.39
CA GLY A 869 -27.41 -5.36 13.46
C GLY A 869 -26.36 -6.33 14.00
N GLY A 870 -25.78 -6.08 15.18
CA GLY A 870 -24.79 -6.96 15.81
C GLY A 870 -23.58 -7.19 14.91
N GLU A 871 -23.22 -8.46 14.72
CA GLU A 871 -22.11 -8.83 13.84
C GLU A 871 -22.34 -8.46 12.37
N ASN A 872 -23.60 -8.48 11.90
CA ASN A 872 -23.95 -8.04 10.55
C ASN A 872 -23.89 -6.50 10.41
N GLY A 873 -23.88 -5.77 11.54
CA GLY A 873 -23.75 -4.32 11.58
C GLY A 873 -22.30 -3.82 11.55
N ARG A 874 -21.30 -4.69 11.77
CA ARG A 874 -19.87 -4.32 11.78
C ARG A 874 -19.42 -3.53 10.54
N PRO A 875 -19.85 -3.87 9.31
CA PRO A 875 -19.42 -3.12 8.11
C PRO A 875 -19.83 -1.64 8.12
N PHE A 876 -20.84 -1.25 8.92
CA PHE A 876 -21.32 0.12 9.07
C PHE A 876 -20.80 0.83 10.33
N PHE A 877 -20.01 0.14 11.16
CA PHE A 877 -19.50 0.66 12.41
C PHE A 877 -18.61 1.92 12.25
N PRO A 878 -17.73 2.04 11.23
CA PRO A 878 -16.92 3.25 11.06
C PRO A 878 -17.75 4.54 10.92
N GLN A 879 -18.88 4.48 10.20
CA GLN A 879 -19.80 5.62 10.05
C GLN A 879 -20.51 5.94 11.37
N LEU A 880 -20.96 4.90 12.10
CA LEU A 880 -21.55 5.04 13.44
C LEU A 880 -20.55 5.72 14.39
N LYS A 881 -19.32 5.20 14.47
CA LYS A 881 -18.22 5.73 15.29
C LYS A 881 -18.05 7.22 15.05
N ARG A 882 -17.87 7.63 13.78
CA ARG A 882 -17.65 9.03 13.42
C ARG A 882 -18.80 9.93 13.86
N LYS A 883 -20.05 9.54 13.56
CA LYS A 883 -21.24 10.34 13.91
C LYS A 883 -21.38 10.52 15.42
N VAL A 884 -21.10 9.48 16.21
CA VAL A 884 -21.16 9.53 17.67
C VAL A 884 -20.01 10.38 18.25
N GLU A 885 -18.78 10.20 17.77
CA GLU A 885 -17.62 10.99 18.23
C GLU A 885 -17.81 12.49 17.95
N GLU A 886 -18.25 12.86 16.75
CA GLU A 886 -18.54 14.26 16.37
C GLU A 886 -19.65 14.85 17.25
N TYR A 887 -20.77 14.15 17.41
CA TYR A 887 -21.91 14.60 18.21
C TYR A 887 -21.56 14.80 19.69
N LEU A 888 -20.75 13.90 20.27
CA LEU A 888 -20.30 13.99 21.65
C LEU A 888 -19.28 15.12 21.84
N ALA A 889 -18.35 15.30 20.90
CA ALA A 889 -17.35 16.36 20.99
C ALA A 889 -17.98 17.76 21.11
N GLU A 890 -19.04 18.03 20.35
CA GLU A 890 -19.80 19.30 20.41
C GLU A 890 -20.49 19.55 21.77
N ARG A 891 -20.71 18.49 22.57
CA ARG A 891 -21.50 18.52 23.81
C ARG A 891 -20.67 18.23 25.06
N SER A 892 -19.37 17.98 24.88
CA SER A 892 -18.41 17.73 25.95
C SER A 892 -17.66 19.01 26.33
N ALA A 893 -17.03 19.02 27.51
CA ALA A 893 -16.14 20.11 27.90
C ALA A 893 -14.91 20.17 26.96
N ASN A 894 -14.41 21.37 26.66
CA ASN A 894 -13.27 21.58 25.75
C ASN A 894 -12.00 20.80 26.12
N THR A 895 -11.81 20.50 27.41
CA THR A 895 -10.67 19.69 27.90
C THR A 895 -10.75 18.22 27.52
N ILE A 896 -11.96 17.73 27.21
CA ILE A 896 -12.26 16.36 26.79
C ILE A 896 -12.56 16.30 25.29
N ALA A 897 -13.16 17.33 24.71
CA ALA A 897 -13.53 17.43 23.29
C ALA A 897 -12.33 17.55 22.32
N MET A 898 -11.10 17.31 22.79
CA MET A 898 -9.92 17.25 21.92
C MET A 898 -9.95 15.95 21.09
N ALA A 899 -9.39 16.01 19.88
CA ALA A 899 -9.20 14.82 19.05
C ALA A 899 -8.48 13.71 19.83
N THR A 900 -8.93 12.46 19.65
CA THR A 900 -8.45 11.23 20.30
C THR A 900 -8.82 11.03 21.79
N ARG A 901 -9.46 11.99 22.46
CA ARG A 901 -9.89 11.82 23.88
C ARG A 901 -11.28 11.20 24.05
N ILE A 902 -12.19 11.40 23.10
CA ILE A 902 -13.46 10.69 23.02
C ILE A 902 -13.32 9.65 21.91
N THR A 903 -13.41 8.38 22.26
CA THR A 903 -13.28 7.28 21.29
C THR A 903 -14.50 6.37 21.36
N VAL A 904 -15.01 5.97 20.20
CA VAL A 904 -16.03 4.93 20.08
C VAL A 904 -15.41 3.65 19.51
N ILE A 905 -15.60 2.54 20.21
CA ILE A 905 -15.05 1.21 19.86
C ILE A 905 -16.17 0.17 19.77
N GLU A 906 -15.93 -0.89 18.99
CA GLU A 906 -16.79 -2.07 19.01
C GLU A 906 -16.62 -2.79 20.36
N PRO A 907 -17.68 -3.40 20.91
CA PRO A 907 -17.52 -4.33 22.01
C PRO A 907 -16.81 -5.60 21.52
N VAL A 908 -16.04 -6.19 22.41
CA VAL A 908 -15.46 -7.51 22.17
C VAL A 908 -16.55 -8.56 22.35
N TYR A 909 -16.71 -9.44 21.37
CA TYR A 909 -17.70 -10.50 21.44
C TYR A 909 -17.15 -11.67 22.27
N LEU A 910 -17.84 -11.98 23.37
CA LEU A 910 -17.55 -13.10 24.25
C LEU A 910 -18.49 -14.25 23.88
N GLU A 911 -18.01 -15.12 23.00
CA GLU A 911 -18.75 -16.28 22.52
C GLU A 911 -18.78 -17.38 23.57
N ILE A 912 -19.96 -17.65 24.12
CA ILE A 912 -20.14 -18.61 25.21
C ILE A 912 -20.70 -19.92 24.67
N SER A 913 -19.89 -20.96 24.76
CA SER A 913 -20.26 -22.34 24.44
C SER A 913 -20.50 -23.11 25.74
N ILE A 914 -21.59 -23.89 25.77
CA ILE A 914 -22.00 -24.65 26.96
C ILE A 914 -21.99 -26.12 26.60
N PHE A 915 -21.23 -26.89 27.36
CA PHE A 915 -21.34 -28.33 27.38
C PHE A 915 -22.10 -28.75 28.64
N ALA A 916 -23.17 -29.52 28.49
CA ALA A 916 -23.91 -30.03 29.64
C ALA A 916 -24.37 -31.47 29.43
N GLN A 917 -24.27 -32.27 30.49
CA GLN A 917 -24.85 -33.61 30.58
C GLN A 917 -26.11 -33.54 31.44
N LEU A 918 -27.27 -33.84 30.85
CA LEU A 918 -28.59 -33.72 31.46
C LEU A 918 -29.20 -35.10 31.66
N ALA A 919 -29.75 -35.34 32.84
CA ALA A 919 -30.43 -36.59 33.17
C ALA A 919 -31.95 -36.44 33.04
N VAL A 920 -32.61 -37.34 32.31
CA VAL A 920 -34.08 -37.39 32.13
C VAL A 920 -34.66 -38.70 32.66
N THR A 921 -35.95 -38.71 33.01
CA THR A 921 -36.60 -39.88 33.63
C THR A 921 -37.25 -40.85 32.66
N SER A 922 -37.36 -40.50 31.37
CA SER A 922 -37.98 -41.36 30.35
C SER A 922 -37.35 -41.12 28.97
N MET A 923 -37.33 -42.16 28.12
CA MET A 923 -36.75 -42.07 26.77
C MET A 923 -37.47 -41.06 25.88
N ASP A 924 -38.80 -40.95 25.99
CA ASP A 924 -39.62 -40.03 25.20
C ASP A 924 -39.28 -38.55 25.48
N GLN A 925 -38.60 -38.26 26.58
CA GLN A 925 -38.18 -36.90 26.97
C GLN A 925 -36.79 -36.52 26.48
N ILE A 926 -35.98 -37.46 25.97
CA ILE A 926 -34.58 -37.20 25.57
C ILE A 926 -34.50 -36.10 24.50
N VAL A 927 -35.11 -36.34 23.33
CA VAL A 927 -35.03 -35.39 22.20
C VAL A 927 -35.74 -34.07 22.49
N PRO A 928 -36.98 -34.04 23.06
CA PRO A 928 -37.63 -32.79 23.41
C PRO A 928 -36.85 -31.95 24.43
N ALA A 929 -36.27 -32.57 25.46
CA ALA A 929 -35.50 -31.86 26.47
C ALA A 929 -34.17 -31.33 25.89
N GLU A 930 -33.50 -32.08 25.01
CA GLU A 930 -32.29 -31.64 24.32
C GLU A 930 -32.57 -30.39 23.45
N LEU A 931 -33.56 -30.46 22.56
CA LEU A 931 -33.95 -29.34 21.70
C LEU A 931 -34.36 -28.12 22.53
N MET A 932 -35.13 -28.32 23.59
CA MET A 932 -35.58 -27.23 24.46
C MET A 932 -34.44 -26.64 25.29
N ALA A 933 -33.46 -27.44 25.73
CA ALA A 933 -32.26 -26.97 26.40
C ALA A 933 -31.42 -26.08 25.47
N VAL A 934 -31.15 -26.52 24.24
CA VAL A 934 -30.43 -25.72 23.24
C VAL A 934 -31.18 -24.43 22.91
N GLN A 935 -32.49 -24.49 22.70
CA GLN A 935 -33.32 -23.30 22.46
C GLN A 935 -33.29 -22.31 23.64
N LYS A 936 -33.37 -22.80 24.89
CA LYS A 936 -33.27 -21.95 26.08
C LYS A 936 -31.90 -21.31 26.21
N LEU A 937 -30.82 -22.05 25.95
CA LEU A 937 -29.46 -21.50 25.95
C LEU A 937 -29.30 -20.41 24.90
N ASN A 938 -29.68 -20.71 23.65
CA ASN A 938 -29.65 -19.75 22.54
C ASN A 938 -30.43 -18.47 22.86
N ARG A 939 -31.64 -18.62 23.42
CA ARG A 939 -32.46 -17.47 23.83
C ARG A 939 -31.82 -16.70 24.98
N PHE A 940 -31.27 -17.39 25.98
CA PHE A 940 -30.74 -16.75 27.18
C PHE A 940 -29.45 -15.97 26.93
N LEU A 941 -28.61 -16.46 26.02
CA LEU A 941 -27.34 -15.86 25.62
C LEU A 941 -27.48 -14.88 24.44
N ASP A 942 -28.70 -14.63 23.97
CA ASP A 942 -28.96 -13.60 22.97
C ASP A 942 -28.65 -12.20 23.54
N PRO A 943 -27.81 -11.38 22.87
CA PRO A 943 -27.38 -10.08 23.39
C PRO A 943 -28.49 -9.04 23.45
N TYR A 944 -29.60 -9.21 22.71
CA TYR A 944 -30.68 -8.23 22.60
C TYR A 944 -31.91 -8.57 23.45
N THR A 945 -32.23 -9.85 23.55
CA THR A 945 -33.50 -10.36 24.09
C THR A 945 -33.32 -11.43 25.16
N GLY A 946 -32.08 -11.86 25.40
CA GLY A 946 -31.73 -12.83 26.43
C GLY A 946 -31.76 -12.27 27.85
N ASN A 947 -31.01 -12.93 28.75
CA ASN A 947 -30.99 -12.63 30.18
C ASN A 947 -32.33 -12.87 30.90
N TYR A 948 -32.35 -12.78 32.23
CA TYR A 948 -33.54 -13.05 33.05
C TYR A 948 -34.65 -12.02 32.90
N ASP A 949 -34.31 -10.78 32.57
CA ASP A 949 -35.27 -9.68 32.39
C ASP A 949 -35.77 -9.54 30.95
N GLY A 950 -35.27 -10.38 30.03
CA GLY A 950 -35.62 -10.38 28.61
C GLY A 950 -35.11 -9.16 27.84
N LYS A 951 -34.12 -8.42 28.39
CA LYS A 951 -33.53 -7.23 27.76
C LYS A 951 -32.14 -7.48 27.18
N GLY A 952 -31.68 -8.73 27.15
CA GLY A 952 -30.35 -9.09 26.70
C GLY A 952 -29.24 -8.77 27.69
N TRP A 953 -28.01 -8.84 27.22
CA TRP A 953 -26.81 -8.63 28.02
C TRP A 953 -26.28 -7.21 27.83
N GLU A 954 -25.92 -6.55 28.93
CA GLU A 954 -25.25 -5.25 28.89
C GLU A 954 -23.75 -5.43 28.63
N ILE A 955 -23.13 -4.45 27.95
CA ILE A 955 -21.67 -4.46 27.72
C ILE A 955 -20.95 -4.37 29.07
N GLY A 956 -20.01 -5.29 29.29
CA GLY A 956 -19.28 -5.46 30.55
C GLY A 956 -20.06 -6.21 31.64
N GLN A 957 -21.25 -6.75 31.34
CA GLN A 957 -22.01 -7.56 32.29
C GLN A 957 -21.36 -8.93 32.49
N GLN A 958 -21.18 -9.32 33.77
CA GLN A 958 -20.57 -10.59 34.13
C GLN A 958 -21.57 -11.73 34.09
N ILE A 959 -21.10 -12.91 33.68
CA ILE A 959 -21.88 -14.15 33.62
C ILE A 959 -21.20 -15.24 34.44
N HIS A 960 -22.00 -15.97 35.23
CA HIS A 960 -21.52 -17.02 36.11
C HIS A 960 -22.10 -18.38 35.69
N ALA A 961 -21.30 -19.45 35.83
CA ALA A 961 -21.70 -20.80 35.44
C ALA A 961 -22.96 -21.31 36.18
N SER A 962 -23.19 -20.86 37.43
CA SER A 962 -24.34 -21.25 38.27
C SER A 962 -25.70 -20.93 37.64
N VAL A 963 -25.76 -19.89 36.82
CA VAL A 963 -26.96 -19.44 36.09
C VAL A 963 -27.47 -20.55 35.16
N PHE A 964 -26.57 -21.27 34.49
CA PHE A 964 -26.95 -22.31 33.54
C PHE A 964 -27.47 -23.58 34.20
N TYR A 965 -27.01 -23.90 35.42
CA TYR A 965 -27.58 -25.01 36.19
C TYR A 965 -29.06 -24.78 36.47
N GLY A 966 -29.45 -23.57 36.88
CA GLY A 966 -30.85 -23.20 37.10
C GLY A 966 -31.66 -23.21 35.79
N LEU A 967 -31.10 -22.63 34.73
CA LEU A 967 -31.76 -22.54 33.42
C LEU A 967 -32.07 -23.93 32.82
N LEU A 968 -31.09 -24.83 32.86
CA LEU A 968 -31.21 -26.18 32.30
C LEU A 968 -32.07 -27.09 33.18
N LYS A 969 -32.00 -26.97 34.51
CA LYS A 969 -32.90 -27.69 35.43
C LYS A 969 -34.36 -27.30 35.25
N ALA A 970 -34.65 -26.07 34.81
CA ALA A 970 -36.00 -25.62 34.53
C ALA A 970 -36.57 -26.15 33.20
N VAL A 971 -35.83 -26.94 32.43
CA VAL A 971 -36.34 -27.60 31.21
C VAL A 971 -37.26 -28.76 31.63
N PRO A 972 -38.52 -28.78 31.19
CA PRO A 972 -39.43 -29.91 31.42
C PRO A 972 -38.81 -31.25 31.00
N GLY A 973 -38.86 -32.25 31.89
CA GLY A 973 -38.27 -33.57 31.67
C GLY A 973 -36.84 -33.73 32.20
N VAL A 974 -36.10 -32.64 32.46
CA VAL A 974 -34.78 -32.71 33.08
C VAL A 974 -34.92 -32.91 34.60
N ASN A 975 -34.34 -33.98 35.11
CA ASN A 975 -34.30 -34.28 36.55
C ASN A 975 -33.16 -33.53 37.26
N HIS A 976 -31.94 -33.65 36.72
CA HIS A 976 -30.77 -32.94 37.22
C HIS A 976 -29.69 -32.77 36.12
N VAL A 977 -28.75 -31.87 36.38
CA VAL A 977 -27.57 -31.63 35.53
C VAL A 977 -26.39 -32.38 36.14
N LYS A 978 -25.84 -33.39 35.43
CA LYS A 978 -24.70 -34.19 35.92
C LYS A 978 -23.39 -33.43 35.80
N LYS A 979 -23.19 -32.78 34.66
CA LYS A 979 -21.96 -32.05 34.34
C LYS A 979 -22.31 -30.79 33.57
N LEU A 980 -21.59 -29.71 33.86
CA LEU A 980 -21.69 -28.46 33.13
C LEU A 980 -20.29 -27.86 33.03
N SER A 981 -19.88 -27.51 31.82
CA SER A 981 -18.66 -26.76 31.56
C SER A 981 -18.95 -25.67 30.54
N LEU A 982 -18.25 -24.55 30.73
CA LEU A 982 -18.43 -23.35 29.94
C LEU A 982 -17.08 -23.00 29.30
N THR A 983 -17.11 -22.74 28.00
CA THR A 983 -15.95 -22.28 27.23
C THR A 983 -16.27 -20.90 26.68
N VAL A 984 -15.36 -19.94 26.89
CA VAL A 984 -15.48 -18.58 26.36
C VAL A 984 -14.45 -18.39 25.27
N HIS A 985 -14.88 -17.91 24.11
CA HIS A 985 -13.96 -17.41 23.10
C HIS A 985 -14.13 -15.90 22.95
N LYS A 986 -13.02 -15.17 22.99
CA LYS A 986 -12.94 -13.78 22.54
C LYS A 986 -12.96 -13.79 21.01
N VAL A 987 -13.89 -13.06 20.41
CA VAL A 987 -13.94 -12.84 18.95
C VAL A 987 -13.72 -11.36 18.68
N GLU A 988 -12.56 -11.05 18.10
CA GLU A 988 -12.11 -9.70 17.75
C GLU A 988 -11.36 -9.76 16.41
N ASP A 989 -11.69 -8.90 15.45
CA ASP A 989 -11.07 -8.88 14.11
C ASP A 989 -10.97 -10.25 13.40
N ARG A 990 -12.03 -11.07 13.51
CA ARG A 990 -12.10 -12.47 13.00
C ARG A 990 -11.12 -13.45 13.64
N THR A 991 -10.40 -13.03 14.68
CA THR A 991 -9.54 -13.90 15.49
C THR A 991 -10.37 -14.44 16.64
N ARG A 992 -10.34 -15.76 16.83
CA ARG A 992 -11.04 -16.46 17.91
C ARG A 992 -10.01 -16.99 18.89
N THR A 993 -9.95 -16.42 20.10
CA THR A 993 -9.01 -16.86 21.15
C THR A 993 -9.80 -17.39 22.34
N GLU A 994 -9.50 -18.61 22.77
CA GLU A 994 -10.09 -19.17 23.99
C GLU A 994 -9.61 -18.38 25.22
N LEU A 995 -10.53 -18.08 26.12
CA LEU A 995 -10.26 -17.39 27.38
C LEU A 995 -10.71 -18.24 28.56
N THR A 996 -10.00 -18.09 29.67
CA THR A 996 -10.53 -18.50 30.98
C THR A 996 -11.69 -17.58 31.40
N LEU A 997 -12.56 -18.05 32.29
CA LEU A 997 -13.67 -17.24 32.82
C LEU A 997 -13.14 -15.97 33.54
N GLU A 998 -12.02 -16.08 34.25
CA GLU A 998 -11.40 -14.95 34.96
C GLU A 998 -10.89 -13.87 34.00
N GLU A 999 -10.30 -14.26 32.87
CA GLU A 999 -9.87 -13.33 31.83
C GLU A 999 -11.06 -12.65 31.16
N ALA A 1000 -12.11 -13.42 30.82
CA ALA A 1000 -13.33 -12.87 30.22
C ALA A 1000 -14.01 -11.82 31.12
N ILE A 1001 -14.04 -12.05 32.44
CA ILE A 1001 -14.64 -11.13 33.43
C ILE A 1001 -13.90 -9.77 33.50
N ARG A 1002 -12.61 -9.73 33.17
CA ARG A 1002 -11.81 -8.49 33.19
C ARG A 1002 -12.07 -7.59 31.99
N ILE A 1003 -12.68 -8.11 30.92
CA ILE A 1003 -12.95 -7.36 29.69
C ILE A 1003 -14.20 -6.48 29.88
N GLN A 1004 -13.99 -5.23 30.29
CA GLN A 1004 -15.09 -4.29 30.59
C GLN A 1004 -15.93 -3.87 29.37
N HIS A 1005 -15.42 -4.05 28.16
CA HIS A 1005 -16.09 -3.79 26.90
C HIS A 1005 -16.56 -5.08 26.22
N GLY A 1006 -16.62 -6.19 26.95
CA GLY A 1006 -17.07 -7.49 26.44
C GLY A 1006 -18.60 -7.57 26.39
N ILE A 1007 -19.15 -8.21 25.36
CA ILE A 1007 -20.58 -8.52 25.26
C ILE A 1007 -20.78 -10.01 25.03
N VAL A 1008 -21.72 -10.60 25.77
CA VAL A 1008 -22.05 -12.02 25.67
C VAL A 1008 -22.78 -12.29 24.35
N ILE A 1009 -22.31 -13.29 23.60
CA ILE A 1009 -23.03 -13.85 22.45
C ILE A 1009 -23.08 -15.38 22.49
N ASN A 1010 -24.00 -15.94 21.71
CA ASN A 1010 -24.15 -17.37 21.53
C ASN A 1010 -22.92 -18.00 20.88
N GLY A 1011 -22.45 -19.09 21.48
CA GLY A 1011 -21.50 -20.02 20.87
C GLY A 1011 -22.16 -21.29 20.39
N LYS A 1012 -21.37 -22.38 20.34
CA LYS A 1012 -21.86 -23.71 19.98
C LYS A 1012 -22.14 -24.51 21.25
N HIS A 1013 -23.40 -24.82 21.51
CA HIS A 1013 -23.80 -25.62 22.67
C HIS A 1013 -23.79 -27.12 22.33
N GLN A 1014 -23.34 -27.94 23.27
CA GLN A 1014 -23.37 -29.40 23.19
C GLN A 1014 -24.11 -29.94 24.41
N ILE A 1015 -25.23 -30.62 24.16
CA ILE A 1015 -26.06 -31.21 25.20
C ILE A 1015 -26.01 -32.72 25.03
N GLU A 1016 -25.59 -33.42 26.08
CA GLU A 1016 -25.61 -34.87 26.16
C GLU A 1016 -26.73 -35.29 27.11
N MET A 1017 -27.50 -36.30 26.71
CA MET A 1017 -28.66 -36.77 27.44
C MET A 1017 -28.40 -38.15 28.04
N ASP A 1018 -28.61 -38.27 29.34
CA ASP A 1018 -28.56 -39.53 30.07
C ASP A 1018 -29.95 -39.94 30.54
N LEU A 1019 -30.26 -41.23 30.41
CA LEU A 1019 -31.44 -41.81 31.06
C LEU A 1019 -31.08 -42.19 32.50
N LEU A 1020 -31.95 -41.83 33.44
CA LEU A 1020 -31.82 -42.15 34.86
C LEU A 1020 -32.02 -43.62 35.20
#